data_AF-A0A444V7L7-F1
#
_entry.id   AF-A0A444V7L7-F1
#
_cell.length_a   1.000
_cell.length_b   1.000
_cell.length_c   1.000
_cell.angle_alpha   90.00
_cell.angle_beta   90.00
_cell.angle_gamma   90.00
#
_symmetry.space_group_name_H-M   'P 1'
#
loop_
_entity.id
_entity.type
_entity.pdbx_description
1 polymer ?
#
loop_
_entity_poly.entity_id
_entity_poly.type
_entity_poly.pdbx_seq_one_letter_code
_entity_poly.pdbx_strand_id
1 'polypeptide(L)'
;MTEASQVTNHSCTNGCAPAPGSYDVKITDAGSKGPVSFEKSDRFRKKKVSDADMENEMLSPASIRRTLSNGNLVTRSSQNGEKDTVIFKELKRQKALEREVRLLIQQRGDQDKKIQASEEELRKVEAKLVVAVREKTGLAASIASLERQLGDLKRANDLLKTKELSYLQITFEGQLKILQADLDASKAELAAMQDRNKSLEELQQQTTSQNEELENEVDELQSLIQESREEYKVLQGHLDAANANFQNLHLEFISNEKEYETQVKLMSAEAEEKRREMSATQEQSEKQLVEARNHLKLLTDKVEHLQKHLSTAEQDKEKLVLAQTESEKKLSDCLTELSQLHEQMEKCKQDLSESEGRLGEKEKEVVTLKDHLKNKEEELSQQIRYLNDKYQQLEEEKGKLEEESKRREAGLTSELNSLKENINEKDKGYQKLQETHAELTEVINREKELLVKLQEETLDERLQLEGELEEALEELNQLEMKELQAVEMIRHLEEENKQRDQEILQLQAQLNGKNEELERMNKTLNTDVTKLKEEHSSSLRKIGEMATEFERMLLDAQTKLAQKESELRKTEESYTVELTKLQDRIESREYKEQLKKTECQSKHMDEVELLELKTEVEKWRTLYEELYSKVKPFQQQLDAYEAEKNALLNEHGAAQVELNNLSDAYAKLLGHQNHKQKIKHVVKLKEQNHLLKQENVHVPFRRVLVTGATGLLGRAVYKEFQDNDWYTVGCGYSRARPRFEKCNLLDADAVRAMIQEFQPHVIVHCAAERRPDVVESQTDAAIQLNVSAAGNLAKEAGVSFVIYISTDYVFDGRNPPYDVNDTPNPLNLYGKTKLEGEREDPSLRGIFHFSGNEQMTKYEMACAIADAFSLPSSHLRPITETPVGSGALRPHNPQLDCSRLENLGIGHRTPFKQGIKECLWPFLHDKRWRQSVFH
;
A
#
# COMPACT_ATOMS: atom_id res chain seq x y z
N MET A 1 -13.32 -28.92 21.55
CA MET A 1 -12.32 -29.10 22.63
C MET A 1 -11.05 -28.33 22.22
N THR A 2 -10.08 -28.19 23.12
CA THR A 2 -8.98 -27.21 23.04
C THR A 2 -7.74 -27.70 22.27
N GLU A 3 -6.73 -26.82 22.19
CA GLU A 3 -5.40 -27.00 21.56
C GLU A 3 -5.42 -27.09 20.02
N ALA A 4 -4.94 -26.13 19.22
CA ALA A 4 -3.99 -25.00 19.35
C ALA A 4 -2.50 -25.36 19.18
N SER A 5 -2.05 -25.36 17.92
CA SER A 5 -0.67 -25.56 17.47
C SER A 5 0.26 -24.37 17.77
N GLN A 6 1.57 -24.60 17.86
CA GLN A 6 2.60 -23.56 17.91
C GLN A 6 3.81 -23.88 17.01
N VAL A 7 4.21 -22.89 16.19
CA VAL A 7 5.44 -22.81 15.37
C VAL A 7 5.83 -21.32 15.44
N THR A 8 6.83 -20.84 16.19
CA THR A 8 8.31 -20.80 15.94
C THR A 8 8.64 -19.92 14.72
N ASN A 9 9.51 -18.90 14.79
CA ASN A 9 10.96 -18.92 15.11
C ASN A 9 11.42 -17.66 15.92
N HIS A 10 12.60 -17.64 16.58
CA HIS A 10 13.88 -16.95 16.21
C HIS A 10 13.78 -15.44 15.84
N SER A 11 14.74 -14.53 16.12
CA SER A 11 16.16 -14.65 16.52
C SER A 11 16.64 -13.50 17.48
N CYS A 12 17.98 -13.40 17.69
CA CYS A 12 18.91 -12.24 17.87
C CYS A 12 18.45 -10.79 18.26
N THR A 13 19.25 -9.86 18.83
CA THR A 13 20.59 -9.84 19.54
C THR A 13 20.80 -8.51 20.32
N ASN A 14 21.73 -8.51 21.31
CA ASN A 14 22.64 -7.44 21.83
C ASN A 14 22.15 -6.01 22.26
N GLY A 15 22.77 -5.41 23.31
CA GLY A 15 22.76 -3.93 23.46
C GLY A 15 22.98 -3.19 24.81
N CYS A 16 24.07 -3.43 25.56
CA CYS A 16 24.75 -2.46 26.48
C CYS A 16 24.10 -1.79 27.75
N ALA A 17 24.86 -1.88 28.86
CA ALA A 17 25.23 -0.85 29.87
C ALA A 17 24.23 -0.31 30.93
N PRO A 18 24.60 -0.33 32.25
CA PRO A 18 23.90 0.38 33.34
C PRO A 18 24.49 1.77 33.68
N ALA A 19 23.74 2.58 34.44
CA ALA A 19 24.06 3.97 34.78
C ALA A 19 24.52 4.17 36.25
N PRO A 20 25.27 5.26 36.58
CA PRO A 20 25.79 5.52 37.93
C PRO A 20 24.74 6.10 38.89
N GLY A 21 24.93 5.89 40.19
CA GLY A 21 24.01 6.34 41.24
C GLY A 21 24.40 7.64 41.97
N SER A 22 23.55 8.05 42.90
CA SER A 22 23.86 9.06 43.91
C SER A 22 23.17 8.74 45.25
N TYR A 23 23.85 9.05 46.35
CA TYR A 23 23.21 9.24 47.65
C TYR A 23 22.94 10.73 47.83
N ASP A 24 21.79 11.10 48.38
CA ASP A 24 21.62 12.43 48.99
C ASP A 24 20.66 12.35 50.19
N VAL A 25 20.86 13.23 51.18
CA VAL A 25 20.22 13.17 52.51
C VAL A 25 19.57 14.50 52.85
N LYS A 26 18.28 14.48 53.20
CA LYS A 26 17.59 15.63 53.80
C LYS A 26 16.77 15.25 55.03
N ILE A 27 16.58 16.24 55.90
CA ILE A 27 16.18 16.15 57.31
C ILE A 27 14.81 16.83 57.50
N THR A 28 14.22 16.70 58.70
CA THR A 28 12.98 17.33 59.24
C THR A 28 11.71 16.46 59.08
N ASP A 29 10.82 16.31 60.09
CA ASP A 29 10.89 16.79 61.49
C ASP A 29 10.04 15.94 62.49
N ALA A 30 10.29 16.18 63.79
CA ALA A 30 9.46 15.94 64.98
C ALA A 30 8.99 14.50 65.35
N GLY A 31 8.95 14.19 66.67
CA GLY A 31 8.44 12.88 67.16
C GLY A 31 8.22 12.72 68.67
N SER A 32 9.24 12.97 69.51
CA SER A 32 9.24 12.75 71.00
C SER A 32 9.19 11.26 71.43
N LYS A 33 9.60 10.81 72.65
CA LYS A 33 10.10 11.45 73.89
C LYS A 33 11.37 10.74 74.39
N GLY A 34 12.22 11.41 75.17
CA GLY A 34 13.51 10.88 75.64
C GLY A 34 13.52 10.24 77.04
N PRO A 35 14.67 9.65 77.47
CA PRO A 35 14.89 9.10 78.81
C PRO A 35 15.31 10.16 79.84
N VAL A 36 15.22 9.85 81.14
CA VAL A 36 15.65 10.73 82.25
C VAL A 36 16.52 9.96 83.25
N SER A 37 17.47 10.68 83.87
CA SER A 37 18.59 10.19 84.68
C SER A 37 18.27 9.91 86.16
N PHE A 38 19.19 9.19 86.81
CA PHE A 38 19.25 8.98 88.26
C PHE A 38 19.70 10.23 89.02
N GLU A 39 19.11 10.52 90.19
CA GLU A 39 19.64 11.44 91.20
C GLU A 39 19.54 10.85 92.63
N LYS A 40 20.26 11.46 93.59
CA LYS A 40 20.38 11.03 94.99
C LYS A 40 19.46 11.83 95.92
N SER A 41 19.02 11.23 97.04
CA SER A 41 19.06 11.90 98.36
C SER A 41 18.61 11.01 99.54
N ASP A 42 19.25 11.19 100.70
CA ASP A 42 18.87 10.58 101.97
C ASP A 42 17.81 11.41 102.73
N ARG A 43 16.90 10.78 103.50
CA ARG A 43 16.35 11.38 104.75
C ARG A 43 15.63 10.45 105.77
N PHE A 44 16.33 10.22 106.90
CA PHE A 44 15.86 10.35 108.31
C PHE A 44 14.76 9.44 108.99
N ARG A 45 15.26 8.64 109.96
CA ARG A 45 14.82 8.45 111.40
C ARG A 45 13.42 7.95 111.85
N LYS A 46 13.43 6.70 112.39
CA LYS A 46 12.94 6.18 113.71
C LYS A 46 11.92 6.98 114.59
N LYS A 47 10.82 6.30 114.97
CA LYS A 47 10.35 5.89 116.36
C LYS A 47 9.16 4.88 116.20
N LYS A 48 8.86 3.84 117.02
CA LYS A 48 8.67 3.61 118.50
C LYS A 48 7.37 4.27 119.03
N VAL A 49 6.45 3.66 119.81
CA VAL A 49 6.42 2.48 120.75
C VAL A 49 4.99 1.85 120.81
N SER A 50 4.81 0.74 121.57
CA SER A 50 3.62 0.30 122.37
C SER A 50 2.35 -0.25 121.66
N ASP A 51 1.54 -1.16 122.25
CA ASP A 51 1.70 -2.16 123.37
C ASP A 51 0.45 -3.11 123.37
N ALA A 52 0.56 -4.31 123.99
CA ALA A 52 -0.52 -5.16 124.56
C ALA A 52 -1.66 -5.68 123.61
N ASP A 53 -2.41 -6.76 123.88
CA ASP A 53 -2.33 -7.84 124.90
C ASP A 53 -2.99 -9.15 124.36
N MET A 54 -2.91 -10.25 125.14
CA MET A 54 -3.72 -11.51 125.22
C MET A 54 -4.79 -11.90 124.14
N GLU A 55 -5.15 -13.17 123.88
CA GLU A 55 -5.32 -14.33 124.79
C GLU A 55 -5.46 -15.70 124.03
N ASN A 56 -5.06 -16.83 124.65
CA ASN A 56 -5.61 -18.23 124.56
C ASN A 56 -5.84 -18.97 123.20
N GLU A 57 -5.88 -20.33 123.09
CA GLU A 57 -5.68 -21.45 124.04
C GLU A 57 -5.31 -22.79 123.35
N MET A 58 -4.69 -23.72 124.09
CA MET A 58 -4.76 -25.21 124.00
C MET A 58 -4.37 -25.97 122.68
N LEU A 59 -3.98 -27.25 122.69
CA LEU A 59 -4.03 -28.34 123.71
C LEU A 59 -2.80 -29.29 123.60
N SER A 60 -2.58 -30.14 124.62
CA SER A 60 -1.52 -31.20 124.71
C SER A 60 -2.14 -32.63 124.77
N PRO A 61 -1.45 -33.75 125.16
CA PRO A 61 -0.64 -34.02 126.38
C PRO A 61 0.79 -34.59 126.04
N ALA A 62 1.64 -35.19 126.89
CA ALA A 62 1.51 -35.78 128.24
C ALA A 62 2.76 -35.60 129.17
N SER A 63 3.28 -36.65 129.84
CA SER A 63 4.31 -36.57 130.91
C SER A 63 5.19 -37.86 131.01
N ILE A 64 5.69 -38.45 132.13
CA ILE A 64 5.19 -38.66 133.51
C ILE A 64 6.35 -38.88 134.55
N ARG A 65 6.58 -37.91 135.48
CA ARG A 65 6.95 -38.08 136.93
C ARG A 65 8.35 -38.67 137.33
N ARG A 66 8.91 -38.57 138.58
CA ARG A 66 8.47 -38.06 139.94
C ARG A 66 9.62 -37.79 140.98
N THR A 67 9.42 -36.81 141.90
CA THR A 67 9.66 -36.68 143.40
C THR A 67 10.66 -37.56 144.22
N LEU A 68 11.23 -37.21 145.41
CA LEU A 68 11.33 -35.98 146.28
C LEU A 68 12.32 -36.09 147.51
N SER A 69 12.97 -34.97 147.90
CA SER A 69 13.30 -34.35 149.23
C SER A 69 13.68 -35.06 150.59
N ASN A 70 14.70 -34.45 151.26
CA ASN A 70 14.87 -34.05 152.71
C ASN A 70 14.99 -35.06 153.90
N GLY A 71 15.85 -34.78 154.94
CA GLY A 71 15.63 -35.37 156.29
C GLY A 71 16.58 -35.41 157.54
N ASN A 72 17.65 -34.60 157.77
CA ASN A 72 18.19 -34.13 159.11
C ASN A 72 18.59 -35.01 160.38
N LEU A 73 19.62 -34.53 161.14
CA LEU A 73 19.96 -34.67 162.62
C LEU A 73 20.48 -36.05 163.23
N VAL A 74 21.21 -36.20 164.39
CA VAL A 74 22.20 -35.37 165.18
C VAL A 74 22.90 -36.13 166.39
N THR A 75 24.13 -35.70 166.84
CA THR A 75 24.88 -36.04 168.12
C THR A 75 25.39 -37.50 168.35
N ARG A 76 26.23 -37.92 169.35
CA ARG A 76 26.64 -37.41 170.72
C ARG A 76 28.07 -37.88 171.17
N SER A 77 28.44 -37.88 172.48
CA SER A 77 29.86 -37.81 172.98
C SER A 77 30.25 -38.60 174.28
N SER A 78 31.57 -38.79 174.50
CA SER A 78 32.31 -39.21 175.75
C SER A 78 32.20 -40.70 176.17
N GLN A 79 33.12 -41.38 176.91
CA GLN A 79 34.18 -41.14 177.95
C GLN A 79 35.32 -42.24 177.82
N ASN A 80 36.42 -42.44 178.61
CA ASN A 80 37.28 -41.77 179.64
C ASN A 80 38.59 -42.61 179.89
N GLY A 81 39.62 -42.07 180.61
CA GLY A 81 40.44 -42.83 181.60
C GLY A 81 41.92 -43.27 181.33
N GLU A 82 42.90 -42.53 181.88
CA GLU A 82 44.23 -42.93 182.46
C GLU A 82 45.09 -44.13 181.94
N LYS A 83 46.29 -43.88 181.35
CA LYS A 83 47.63 -43.85 182.02
C LYS A 83 48.90 -43.72 181.13
N ASP A 84 49.82 -42.88 181.58
CA ASP A 84 51.31 -42.84 181.47
C ASP A 84 52.11 -43.11 180.16
N THR A 85 52.66 -42.02 179.63
CA THR A 85 54.06 -41.84 179.12
C THR A 85 54.67 -42.80 178.07
N VAL A 86 54.36 -42.58 176.78
CA VAL A 86 55.25 -42.94 175.63
C VAL A 86 55.45 -41.75 174.66
N ILE A 87 55.15 -40.53 175.11
CA ILE A 87 55.05 -39.34 174.25
C ILE A 87 56.44 -38.72 173.96
N PHE A 88 57.15 -39.22 172.95
CA PHE A 88 58.25 -38.44 172.31
C PHE A 88 58.61 -38.81 170.85
N LYS A 89 58.16 -39.94 170.29
CA LYS A 89 58.56 -40.38 168.93
C LYS A 89 57.57 -40.04 167.81
N GLU A 90 56.26 -40.25 168.00
CA GLU A 90 55.22 -40.01 166.99
C GLU A 90 55.19 -38.59 166.41
N LEU A 91 55.39 -37.56 167.24
CA LEU A 91 55.24 -36.15 166.85
C LEU A 91 56.22 -35.72 165.73
N LYS A 92 57.36 -36.41 165.58
CA LYS A 92 58.31 -36.17 164.48
C LYS A 92 57.82 -36.70 163.13
N ARG A 93 57.00 -37.76 163.12
CA ARG A 93 56.48 -38.40 161.91
C ARG A 93 55.32 -37.63 161.30
N GLN A 94 54.42 -37.12 162.15
CA GLN A 94 53.26 -36.32 161.74
C GLN A 94 53.66 -35.02 161.00
N LYS A 95 54.69 -34.31 161.51
CA LYS A 95 55.23 -33.08 160.88
C LYS A 95 55.98 -33.28 159.56
N ALA A 96 56.23 -34.52 159.13
CA ALA A 96 56.81 -34.82 157.82
C ALA A 96 55.70 -34.88 156.75
N LEU A 97 54.68 -35.70 156.98
CA LEU A 97 53.48 -35.82 156.12
C LEU A 97 52.81 -34.46 155.87
N GLU A 98 52.76 -33.59 156.89
CA GLU A 98 52.15 -32.26 156.77
C GLU A 98 52.83 -31.35 155.72
N ARG A 99 54.12 -31.58 155.41
CA ARG A 99 54.85 -30.85 154.36
C ARG A 99 54.60 -31.44 152.98
N GLU A 100 54.56 -32.77 152.90
CA GLU A 100 54.33 -33.53 151.68
C GLU A 100 52.93 -33.24 151.11
N VAL A 101 51.91 -33.20 151.98
CA VAL A 101 50.54 -32.78 151.61
C VAL A 101 50.51 -31.34 151.09
N ARG A 102 51.25 -30.40 151.69
CA ARG A 102 51.33 -29.00 151.21
C ARG A 102 51.99 -28.89 149.84
N LEU A 103 53.06 -29.67 149.59
CA LEU A 103 53.71 -29.74 148.27
C LEU A 103 52.78 -30.32 147.20
N LEU A 104 52.03 -31.38 147.52
CA LEU A 104 51.04 -31.96 146.59
C LEU A 104 49.87 -31.00 146.29
N ILE A 105 49.40 -30.24 147.29
CA ILE A 105 48.39 -29.19 147.09
C ILE A 105 48.94 -28.07 146.19
N GLN A 106 50.18 -27.64 146.39
CA GLN A 106 50.82 -26.64 145.51
C GLN A 106 50.97 -27.17 144.07
N GLN A 107 51.49 -28.39 143.91
CA GLN A 107 51.63 -29.03 142.59
C GLN A 107 50.29 -29.14 141.86
N ARG A 108 49.20 -29.52 142.54
CA ARG A 108 47.88 -29.56 141.89
C ARG A 108 47.37 -28.16 141.57
N GLY A 109 47.54 -27.18 142.45
CA GLY A 109 47.20 -25.78 142.16
C GLY A 109 47.95 -25.18 140.96
N ASP A 110 49.17 -25.64 140.69
CA ASP A 110 49.94 -25.26 139.49
C ASP A 110 49.61 -26.13 138.25
N GLN A 111 49.01 -27.31 138.42
CA GLN A 111 48.37 -28.07 137.33
C GLN A 111 47.03 -27.45 136.92
N ASP A 112 46.17 -27.10 137.88
CA ASP A 112 44.86 -26.51 137.64
C ASP A 112 44.97 -25.18 136.84
N LYS A 113 45.98 -24.35 137.13
CA LYS A 113 46.33 -23.15 136.34
C LYS A 113 46.73 -23.47 134.90
N LYS A 114 47.50 -24.55 134.67
CA LYS A 114 47.90 -24.97 133.31
C LYS A 114 46.71 -25.52 132.51
N ILE A 115 45.77 -26.19 133.19
CA ILE A 115 44.51 -26.62 132.58
C ILE A 115 43.70 -25.40 132.16
N GLN A 116 43.45 -24.45 133.06
CA GLN A 116 42.73 -23.20 132.71
C GLN A 116 43.38 -22.42 131.56
N ALA A 117 44.72 -22.28 131.55
CA ALA A 117 45.43 -21.63 130.45
C ALA A 117 45.27 -22.38 129.10
N SER A 118 45.16 -23.72 129.14
CA SER A 118 44.94 -24.55 127.95
C SER A 118 43.49 -24.45 127.46
N GLU A 119 42.51 -24.42 128.36
CA GLU A 119 41.09 -24.21 128.04
C GLU A 119 40.83 -22.82 127.43
N GLU A 120 41.52 -21.79 127.94
CA GLU A 120 41.44 -20.41 127.45
C GLU A 120 42.00 -20.27 126.02
N GLU A 121 43.11 -20.94 125.69
CA GLU A 121 43.63 -21.00 124.32
C GLU A 121 42.76 -21.87 123.40
N LEU A 122 42.21 -22.98 123.90
CA LEU A 122 41.31 -23.84 123.12
C LEU A 122 40.05 -23.07 122.69
N ARG A 123 39.43 -22.29 123.59
CA ARG A 123 38.32 -21.37 123.24
C ARG A 123 38.69 -20.34 122.16
N LYS A 124 39.92 -19.79 122.19
CA LYS A 124 40.39 -18.84 121.17
C LYS A 124 40.56 -19.52 119.80
N VAL A 125 40.96 -20.79 119.78
CA VAL A 125 41.03 -21.60 118.55
C VAL A 125 39.63 -21.94 118.03
N GLU A 126 38.71 -22.36 118.89
CA GLU A 126 37.31 -22.62 118.53
C GLU A 126 36.63 -21.38 117.93
N ALA A 127 36.80 -20.21 118.55
CA ALA A 127 36.25 -18.95 118.04
C ALA A 127 36.77 -18.60 116.64
N LYS A 128 38.07 -18.78 116.39
CA LYS A 128 38.68 -18.59 115.06
C LYS A 128 38.14 -19.60 114.05
N LEU A 129 37.98 -20.87 114.44
CA LEU A 129 37.45 -21.93 113.58
C LEU A 129 36.00 -21.63 113.17
N VAL A 130 35.15 -21.14 114.08
CA VAL A 130 33.76 -20.75 113.76
C VAL A 130 33.69 -19.61 112.74
N VAL A 131 34.60 -18.63 112.79
CA VAL A 131 34.69 -17.57 111.77
C VAL A 131 35.13 -18.15 110.42
N ALA A 132 36.22 -18.93 110.38
CA ALA A 132 36.72 -19.55 109.15
C ALA A 132 35.69 -20.50 108.49
N VAL A 133 34.89 -21.22 109.29
CA VAL A 133 33.77 -22.04 108.79
C VAL A 133 32.69 -21.18 108.14
N ARG A 134 32.32 -20.04 108.74
CA ARG A 134 31.34 -19.10 108.15
C ARG A 134 31.83 -18.53 106.81
N GLU A 135 33.09 -18.09 106.75
CA GLU A 135 33.72 -17.61 105.52
C GLU A 135 33.74 -18.70 104.44
N LYS A 136 34.12 -19.93 104.80
CA LYS A 136 34.08 -21.11 103.91
C LYS A 136 32.66 -21.37 103.39
N THR A 137 31.61 -21.27 104.22
CA THR A 137 30.22 -21.42 103.75
C THR A 137 29.77 -20.29 102.83
N GLY A 138 30.23 -19.05 103.04
CA GLY A 138 29.97 -17.94 102.14
C GLY A 138 30.62 -18.14 100.77
N LEU A 139 31.90 -18.54 100.74
CA LEU A 139 32.60 -18.87 99.50
C LEU A 139 31.96 -20.05 98.75
N ALA A 140 31.52 -21.09 99.46
CA ALA A 140 30.82 -22.22 98.85
C ALA A 140 29.49 -21.81 98.20
N ALA A 141 28.73 -20.89 98.81
CA ALA A 141 27.51 -20.35 98.22
C ALA A 141 27.80 -19.51 96.95
N SER A 142 28.87 -18.71 96.95
CA SER A 142 29.31 -17.96 95.76
C SER A 142 29.76 -18.88 94.62
N ILE A 143 30.48 -19.95 94.93
CA ILE A 143 30.89 -20.96 93.93
C ILE A 143 29.66 -21.61 93.29
N ALA A 144 28.70 -22.09 94.09
CA ALA A 144 27.46 -22.70 93.58
C ALA A 144 26.59 -21.73 92.75
N SER A 145 26.71 -20.42 92.98
CA SER A 145 26.08 -19.39 92.14
C SER A 145 26.76 -19.26 90.77
N LEU A 146 28.10 -19.19 90.76
CA LEU A 146 28.90 -19.11 89.53
C LEU A 146 28.79 -20.38 88.68
N GLU A 147 28.74 -21.56 89.30
CA GLU A 147 28.51 -22.85 88.63
C GLU A 147 27.15 -22.89 87.92
N ARG A 148 26.10 -22.35 88.56
CA ARG A 148 24.77 -22.21 87.93
C ARG A 148 24.82 -21.27 86.72
N GLN A 149 25.42 -20.08 86.88
CA GLN A 149 25.58 -19.12 85.77
C GLN A 149 26.37 -19.70 84.58
N LEU A 150 27.43 -20.47 84.86
CA LEU A 150 28.20 -21.18 83.84
C LEU A 150 27.36 -22.27 83.13
N GLY A 151 26.48 -22.96 83.84
CA GLY A 151 25.51 -23.90 83.28
C GLY A 151 24.47 -23.21 82.38
N ASP A 152 24.01 -22.03 82.75
CA ASP A 152 23.07 -21.23 81.96
C ASP A 152 23.71 -20.70 80.67
N LEU A 153 24.94 -20.17 80.75
CA LEU A 153 25.70 -19.70 79.58
C LEU A 153 26.03 -20.83 78.61
N LYS A 154 26.36 -22.03 79.09
CA LYS A 154 26.56 -23.22 78.23
C LYS A 154 25.28 -23.56 77.45
N ARG A 155 24.14 -23.65 78.14
CA ARG A 155 22.83 -23.93 77.51
C ARG A 155 22.44 -22.87 76.47
N ALA A 156 22.73 -21.59 76.72
CA ALA A 156 22.51 -20.53 75.74
C ALA A 156 23.42 -20.67 74.50
N ASN A 157 24.70 -21.01 74.69
CA ASN A 157 25.67 -21.21 73.62
C ASN A 157 25.28 -22.39 72.70
N ASP A 158 24.85 -23.51 73.28
CA ASP A 158 24.43 -24.69 72.49
C ASP A 158 23.08 -24.46 71.76
N LEU A 159 22.21 -23.61 72.30
CA LEU A 159 20.99 -23.14 71.62
C LEU A 159 21.31 -22.20 70.44
N LEU A 160 22.39 -21.41 70.51
CA LEU A 160 22.83 -20.57 69.39
C LEU A 160 23.42 -21.42 68.26
N LYS A 161 24.36 -22.33 68.56
CA LYS A 161 24.94 -23.26 67.56
C LYS A 161 23.87 -24.05 66.81
N THR A 162 22.87 -24.58 67.51
CA THR A 162 21.80 -25.36 66.89
C THR A 162 20.92 -24.51 65.98
N LYS A 163 20.68 -23.24 66.32
CA LYS A 163 20.00 -22.28 65.43
C LYS A 163 20.85 -21.94 64.20
N GLU A 164 22.11 -21.61 64.37
CA GLU A 164 23.03 -21.28 63.26
C GLU A 164 23.16 -22.43 62.27
N LEU A 165 23.34 -23.67 62.77
CA LEU A 165 23.37 -24.87 61.93
C LEU A 165 22.05 -25.09 61.18
N SER A 166 20.89 -24.90 61.83
CA SER A 166 19.58 -25.02 61.17
C SER A 166 19.37 -23.96 60.08
N TYR A 167 19.82 -22.73 60.31
CA TYR A 167 19.72 -21.63 59.34
C TYR A 167 20.61 -21.89 58.11
N LEU A 168 21.85 -22.32 58.34
CA LEU A 168 22.76 -22.71 57.25
C LEU A 168 22.21 -23.89 56.44
N GLN A 169 21.70 -24.93 57.10
CA GLN A 169 21.10 -26.09 56.41
C GLN A 169 19.90 -25.67 55.54
N ILE A 170 18.96 -24.89 56.08
CA ILE A 170 17.80 -24.39 55.33
C ILE A 170 18.24 -23.55 54.12
N THR A 171 19.28 -22.72 54.29
CA THR A 171 19.82 -21.87 53.21
C THR A 171 20.44 -22.71 52.09
N PHE A 172 21.30 -23.69 52.42
CA PHE A 172 21.92 -24.57 51.41
C PHE A 172 20.90 -25.51 50.74
N GLU A 173 19.94 -26.06 51.49
CA GLU A 173 18.86 -26.84 50.90
C GLU A 173 17.98 -26.02 49.96
N GLY A 174 17.77 -24.73 50.25
CA GLY A 174 17.08 -23.79 49.36
C GLY A 174 17.85 -23.57 48.06
N GLN A 175 19.14 -23.25 48.15
CA GLN A 175 20.02 -23.05 47.00
C GLN A 175 20.11 -24.29 46.10
N LEU A 176 20.25 -25.49 46.68
CA LEU A 176 20.28 -26.74 45.93
C LEU A 176 18.96 -27.04 45.20
N LYS A 177 17.80 -26.70 45.80
CA LYS A 177 16.50 -26.88 45.16
C LYS A 177 16.28 -25.91 43.98
N ILE A 178 16.83 -24.70 44.06
CA ILE A 178 16.82 -23.72 42.95
C ILE A 178 17.69 -24.24 41.80
N LEU A 179 18.97 -24.55 42.07
CA LEU A 179 19.91 -25.06 41.07
C LEU A 179 19.43 -26.36 40.39
N GLN A 180 18.71 -27.23 41.10
CA GLN A 180 18.10 -28.42 40.53
C GLN A 180 16.94 -28.08 39.57
N ALA A 181 16.10 -27.11 39.93
CA ALA A 181 15.01 -26.65 39.07
C ALA A 181 15.53 -25.97 37.79
N ASP A 182 16.58 -25.13 37.92
CA ASP A 182 17.25 -24.49 36.79
C ASP A 182 17.87 -25.55 35.84
N LEU A 183 18.57 -26.54 36.40
CA LEU A 183 19.16 -27.65 35.64
C LEU A 183 18.11 -28.49 34.89
N ASP A 184 16.95 -28.75 35.49
CA ASP A 184 15.88 -29.51 34.84
C ASP A 184 15.11 -28.66 33.81
N ALA A 185 15.02 -27.34 33.99
CA ALA A 185 14.53 -26.42 32.96
C ALA A 185 15.46 -26.40 31.73
N SER A 186 16.78 -26.27 31.91
CA SER A 186 17.74 -26.30 30.79
C SER A 186 17.73 -27.62 30.01
N LYS A 187 17.43 -28.77 30.66
CA LYS A 187 17.22 -30.05 29.96
C LYS A 187 15.97 -30.04 29.09
N ALA A 188 14.87 -29.44 29.56
CA ALA A 188 13.64 -29.32 28.79
C ALA A 188 13.81 -28.38 27.58
N GLU A 189 14.57 -27.28 27.74
CA GLU A 189 14.94 -26.40 26.63
C GLU A 189 15.83 -27.10 25.60
N LEU A 190 16.80 -27.91 26.04
CA LEU A 190 17.65 -28.70 25.14
C LEU A 190 16.84 -29.71 24.30
N ALA A 191 15.88 -30.42 24.92
CA ALA A 191 14.99 -31.32 24.19
C ALA A 191 14.13 -30.57 23.15
N ALA A 192 13.54 -29.42 23.54
CA ALA A 192 12.75 -28.57 22.65
C ALA A 192 13.58 -27.85 21.55
N MET A 193 14.91 -27.85 21.67
CA MET A 193 15.84 -27.45 20.60
C MET A 193 16.12 -28.61 19.64
N GLN A 194 16.30 -29.84 20.16
CA GLN A 194 16.48 -31.04 19.33
C GLN A 194 15.26 -31.34 18.45
N ASP A 195 14.05 -31.24 18.99
CA ASP A 195 12.81 -31.40 18.22
C ASP A 195 12.65 -30.32 17.13
N ARG A 196 13.07 -29.08 17.42
CA ARG A 196 13.09 -27.99 16.42
C ARG A 196 14.05 -28.30 15.28
N ASN A 197 15.29 -28.71 15.59
CA ASN A 197 16.29 -29.00 14.56
C ASN A 197 15.78 -30.10 13.61
N LYS A 198 15.19 -31.16 14.14
CA LYS A 198 14.56 -32.20 13.31
C LYS A 198 13.43 -31.67 12.42
N SER A 199 12.58 -30.79 12.95
CA SER A 199 11.52 -30.16 12.14
C SER A 199 12.06 -29.20 11.07
N LEU A 200 13.23 -28.60 11.29
CA LEU A 200 13.93 -27.77 10.30
C LEU A 200 14.59 -28.64 9.21
N GLU A 201 15.17 -29.79 9.57
CA GLU A 201 15.67 -30.79 8.60
C GLU A 201 14.54 -31.31 7.69
N GLU A 202 13.38 -31.63 8.26
CA GLU A 202 12.18 -32.06 7.52
C GLU A 202 11.66 -30.96 6.58
N LEU A 203 11.61 -29.70 7.02
CA LEU A 203 11.23 -28.55 6.18
C LEU A 203 12.25 -28.26 5.08
N GLN A 204 13.55 -28.40 5.36
CA GLN A 204 14.61 -28.25 4.36
C GLN A 204 14.48 -29.30 3.26
N GLN A 205 14.24 -30.57 3.63
CA GLN A 205 14.04 -31.66 2.66
C GLN A 205 12.77 -31.44 1.81
N GLN A 206 11.69 -30.93 2.39
CA GLN A 206 10.50 -30.54 1.63
C GLN A 206 10.80 -29.41 0.64
N THR A 207 11.57 -28.40 1.07
CA THR A 207 11.91 -27.23 0.23
C THR A 207 12.81 -27.62 -0.94
N THR A 208 13.78 -28.51 -0.75
CA THR A 208 14.57 -29.05 -1.87
C THR A 208 13.71 -29.81 -2.88
N SER A 209 12.75 -30.63 -2.42
CA SER A 209 11.84 -31.36 -3.31
C SER A 209 10.95 -30.41 -4.13
N GLN A 210 10.50 -29.29 -3.56
CA GLN A 210 9.69 -28.29 -4.28
C GLN A 210 10.52 -27.47 -5.27
N ASN A 211 11.80 -27.21 -4.97
CA ASN A 211 12.71 -26.59 -5.93
C ASN A 211 13.00 -27.53 -7.11
N GLU A 212 13.23 -28.82 -6.86
CA GLU A 212 13.38 -29.84 -7.92
C GLU A 212 12.11 -29.90 -8.80
N GLU A 213 10.90 -29.87 -8.23
CA GLU A 213 9.65 -29.80 -9.00
C GLU A 213 9.57 -28.54 -9.89
N LEU A 214 9.93 -27.36 -9.35
CA LEU A 214 9.92 -26.10 -10.10
C LEU A 214 11.00 -26.03 -11.20
N GLU A 215 12.18 -26.62 -10.98
CA GLU A 215 13.22 -26.71 -12.02
C GLU A 215 12.75 -27.56 -13.21
N ASN A 216 12.03 -28.66 -12.96
CA ASN A 216 11.41 -29.47 -14.02
C ASN A 216 10.31 -28.69 -14.79
N GLU A 217 9.44 -27.94 -14.10
CA GLU A 217 8.43 -27.09 -14.76
C GLU A 217 9.09 -26.00 -15.64
N VAL A 218 10.20 -25.42 -15.18
CA VAL A 218 10.97 -24.42 -15.94
C VAL A 218 11.60 -25.02 -17.21
N ASP A 219 12.10 -26.25 -17.16
CA ASP A 219 12.64 -26.94 -18.34
C ASP A 219 11.54 -27.34 -19.35
N GLU A 220 10.36 -27.79 -18.88
CA GLU A 220 9.21 -28.03 -19.77
C GLU A 220 8.75 -26.74 -20.48
N LEU A 221 8.66 -25.62 -19.74
CA LEU A 221 8.30 -24.32 -20.30
C LEU A 221 9.33 -23.80 -21.31
N GLN A 222 10.64 -23.98 -21.05
CA GLN A 222 11.69 -23.64 -22.01
C GLN A 222 11.58 -24.45 -23.31
N SER A 223 11.27 -25.74 -23.21
CA SER A 223 11.05 -26.61 -24.37
C SER A 223 9.87 -26.13 -25.23
N LEU A 224 8.74 -25.81 -24.60
CA LEU A 224 7.52 -25.35 -25.27
C LEU A 224 7.69 -23.94 -25.90
N ILE A 225 8.47 -23.06 -25.28
CA ILE A 225 8.90 -21.78 -25.88
C ILE A 225 9.77 -22.04 -27.13
N GLN A 226 10.65 -23.04 -27.10
CA GLN A 226 11.52 -23.35 -28.23
C GLN A 226 10.77 -23.97 -29.41
N GLU A 227 9.77 -24.83 -29.17
CA GLU A 227 8.85 -25.30 -30.22
C GLU A 227 8.09 -24.11 -30.85
N SER A 228 7.52 -23.24 -30.02
CA SER A 228 6.79 -22.03 -30.47
C SER A 228 7.64 -21.09 -31.34
N ARG A 229 8.94 -20.98 -31.05
CA ARG A 229 9.90 -20.19 -31.84
C ARG A 229 10.17 -20.79 -33.22
N GLU A 230 10.27 -22.11 -33.33
CA GLU A 230 10.49 -22.77 -34.62
C GLU A 230 9.20 -22.74 -35.47
N GLU A 231 8.01 -22.84 -34.86
CA GLU A 231 6.74 -22.58 -35.57
C GLU A 231 6.66 -21.15 -36.11
N TYR A 232 6.99 -20.13 -35.29
CA TYR A 232 7.03 -18.73 -35.73
C TYR A 232 7.96 -18.53 -36.94
N LYS A 233 9.15 -19.13 -36.90
CA LYS A 233 10.15 -19.08 -37.97
C LYS A 233 9.68 -19.74 -39.27
N VAL A 234 8.92 -20.84 -39.19
CA VAL A 234 8.26 -21.45 -40.36
C VAL A 234 7.17 -20.54 -40.92
N LEU A 235 6.37 -19.88 -40.06
CA LEU A 235 5.36 -18.91 -40.49
C LEU A 235 5.98 -17.67 -41.15
N GLN A 236 7.11 -17.17 -40.63
CA GLN A 236 7.88 -16.08 -41.25
C GLN A 236 8.36 -16.47 -42.65
N GLY A 237 8.94 -17.66 -42.82
CA GLY A 237 9.37 -18.16 -44.14
C GLY A 237 8.23 -18.28 -45.15
N HIS A 238 7.01 -18.61 -44.71
CA HIS A 238 5.81 -18.58 -45.57
C HIS A 238 5.39 -17.15 -45.95
N LEU A 239 5.49 -16.19 -45.01
CA LEU A 239 5.20 -14.78 -45.27
C LEU A 239 6.19 -14.17 -46.26
N ASP A 240 7.48 -14.44 -46.09
CA ASP A 240 8.55 -13.96 -46.99
C ASP A 240 8.36 -14.51 -48.41
N ALA A 241 8.02 -15.80 -48.53
CA ALA A 241 7.70 -16.42 -49.82
C ALA A 241 6.43 -15.85 -50.47
N ALA A 242 5.40 -15.50 -49.67
CA ALA A 242 4.20 -14.83 -50.18
C ALA A 242 4.53 -13.41 -50.70
N ASN A 243 5.34 -12.65 -49.96
CA ASN A 243 5.77 -11.29 -50.33
C ASN A 243 6.60 -11.30 -51.63
N ALA A 244 7.51 -12.27 -51.80
CA ALA A 244 8.25 -12.45 -53.04
C ALA A 244 7.33 -12.75 -54.25
N ASN A 245 6.29 -13.57 -54.06
CA ASN A 245 5.30 -13.83 -55.10
C ASN A 245 4.46 -12.59 -55.45
N PHE A 246 4.08 -11.76 -54.46
CA PHE A 246 3.42 -10.48 -54.72
C PHE A 246 4.31 -9.50 -55.50
N GLN A 247 5.61 -9.42 -55.19
CA GLN A 247 6.56 -8.60 -55.96
C GLN A 247 6.69 -9.07 -57.42
N ASN A 248 6.73 -10.38 -57.67
CA ASN A 248 6.75 -10.93 -59.03
C ASN A 248 5.47 -10.57 -59.81
N LEU A 249 4.27 -10.76 -59.22
CA LEU A 249 3.01 -10.35 -59.84
C LEU A 249 2.96 -8.83 -60.12
N HIS A 250 3.51 -8.01 -59.22
CA HIS A 250 3.54 -6.56 -59.40
C HIS A 250 4.45 -6.15 -60.57
N LEU A 251 5.59 -6.81 -60.75
CA LEU A 251 6.47 -6.61 -61.90
C LEU A 251 5.81 -7.03 -63.23
N GLU A 252 5.08 -8.15 -63.26
CA GLU A 252 4.28 -8.54 -64.44
C GLU A 252 3.18 -7.51 -64.74
N PHE A 253 2.50 -6.99 -63.72
CA PHE A 253 1.46 -5.97 -63.90
C PHE A 253 2.02 -4.66 -64.48
N ILE A 254 3.18 -4.19 -63.99
CA ILE A 254 3.88 -3.01 -64.53
C ILE A 254 4.35 -3.26 -65.98
N SER A 255 4.72 -4.50 -66.33
CA SER A 255 5.08 -4.85 -67.69
C SER A 255 3.88 -4.74 -68.63
N ASN A 256 2.75 -5.34 -68.25
CA ASN A 256 1.51 -5.30 -69.01
C ASN A 256 0.95 -3.88 -69.15
N GLU A 257 1.00 -3.08 -68.08
CA GLU A 257 0.57 -1.67 -68.10
C GLU A 257 1.35 -0.85 -69.15
N LYS A 258 2.67 -1.06 -69.25
CA LYS A 258 3.52 -0.41 -70.27
C LYS A 258 3.20 -0.87 -71.69
N GLU A 259 2.86 -2.14 -71.91
CA GLU A 259 2.44 -2.62 -73.22
C GLU A 259 1.11 -1.98 -73.65
N TYR A 260 0.12 -1.92 -72.74
CA TYR A 260 -1.15 -1.23 -73.01
C TYR A 260 -0.97 0.27 -73.23
N GLU A 261 -0.15 0.96 -72.42
CA GLU A 261 0.13 2.38 -72.61
C GLU A 261 0.81 2.65 -73.97
N THR A 262 1.66 1.72 -74.44
CA THR A 262 2.30 1.78 -75.76
C THR A 262 1.29 1.56 -76.91
N GLN A 263 0.35 0.61 -76.77
CA GLN A 263 -0.74 0.43 -77.74
C GLN A 263 -1.65 1.67 -77.82
N VAL A 264 -2.03 2.25 -76.67
CA VAL A 264 -2.86 3.47 -76.61
C VAL A 264 -2.15 4.65 -77.28
N LYS A 265 -0.84 4.81 -77.06
CA LYS A 265 -0.02 5.82 -77.75
C LYS A 265 -0.04 5.63 -79.27
N LEU A 266 0.14 4.40 -79.76
CA LEU A 266 0.10 4.10 -81.20
C LEU A 266 -1.27 4.43 -81.81
N MET A 267 -2.36 3.94 -81.20
CA MET A 267 -3.73 4.23 -81.66
C MET A 267 -4.05 5.73 -81.62
N SER A 268 -3.52 6.46 -80.64
CA SER A 268 -3.70 7.92 -80.57
C SER A 268 -3.03 8.65 -81.73
N ALA A 269 -1.82 8.21 -82.14
CA ALA A 269 -1.09 8.79 -83.27
C ALA A 269 -1.81 8.54 -84.60
N GLU A 270 -2.29 7.32 -84.86
CA GLU A 270 -3.11 7.02 -86.05
C GLU A 270 -4.41 7.86 -86.09
N ALA A 271 -5.03 8.08 -84.93
CA ALA A 271 -6.21 8.91 -84.79
C ALA A 271 -5.92 10.41 -84.92
N GLU A 272 -4.69 10.88 -84.69
CA GLU A 272 -4.27 12.23 -85.04
C GLU A 272 -3.96 12.37 -86.53
N GLU A 273 -3.31 11.40 -87.15
CA GLU A 273 -2.98 11.42 -88.59
C GLU A 273 -4.25 11.51 -89.44
N LYS A 274 -5.25 10.65 -89.19
CA LYS A 274 -6.58 10.73 -89.81
C LYS A 274 -7.29 12.06 -89.53
N ARG A 275 -7.05 12.70 -88.37
CA ARG A 275 -7.58 14.05 -88.08
C ARG A 275 -6.85 15.15 -88.85
N ARG A 276 -5.55 15.01 -89.14
CA ARG A 276 -4.79 15.91 -90.02
C ARG A 276 -5.28 15.79 -91.47
N GLU A 277 -5.51 14.58 -91.97
CA GLU A 277 -6.11 14.36 -93.30
C GLU A 277 -7.51 14.98 -93.42
N MET A 278 -8.41 14.69 -92.46
CA MET A 278 -9.73 15.30 -92.39
C MET A 278 -9.65 16.84 -92.36
N SER A 279 -8.78 17.41 -91.53
CA SER A 279 -8.57 18.87 -91.43
C SER A 279 -8.08 19.47 -92.75
N ALA A 280 -7.16 18.81 -93.46
CA ALA A 280 -6.68 19.28 -94.77
C ALA A 280 -7.81 19.28 -95.83
N THR A 281 -8.68 18.26 -95.83
CA THR A 281 -9.86 18.25 -96.73
C THR A 281 -10.90 19.31 -96.33
N GLN A 282 -11.06 19.60 -95.04
CA GLN A 282 -11.89 20.70 -94.57
C GLN A 282 -11.32 22.05 -95.03
N GLU A 283 -10.03 22.33 -94.82
CA GLU A 283 -9.38 23.59 -95.23
C GLU A 283 -9.48 23.82 -96.75
N GLN A 284 -9.39 22.76 -97.55
CA GLN A 284 -9.63 22.79 -99.00
C GLN A 284 -11.06 23.24 -99.34
N SER A 285 -12.07 22.73 -98.61
CA SER A 285 -13.47 23.13 -98.78
C SER A 285 -13.76 24.55 -98.26
N GLU A 286 -13.10 24.97 -97.18
CA GLU A 286 -13.22 26.31 -96.62
C GLU A 286 -12.65 27.38 -97.55
N LYS A 287 -11.56 27.08 -98.29
CA LYS A 287 -11.04 27.98 -99.34
C LYS A 287 -12.06 28.22 -100.46
N GLN A 288 -12.75 27.16 -100.92
CA GLN A 288 -13.83 27.27 -101.91
C GLN A 288 -15.02 28.09 -101.36
N LEU A 289 -15.39 27.88 -100.09
CA LEU A 289 -16.40 28.69 -99.41
C LEU A 289 -15.97 30.16 -99.27
N VAL A 290 -14.70 30.45 -99.00
CA VAL A 290 -14.16 31.83 -98.92
C VAL A 290 -14.20 32.52 -100.28
N GLU A 291 -13.89 31.84 -101.38
CA GLU A 291 -14.03 32.41 -102.73
C GLU A 291 -15.49 32.78 -103.04
N ALA A 292 -16.44 31.88 -102.77
CA ALA A 292 -17.87 32.16 -102.90
C ALA A 292 -18.34 33.31 -101.97
N ARG A 293 -17.82 33.36 -100.74
CA ARG A 293 -18.15 34.38 -99.74
C ARG A 293 -17.57 35.75 -100.08
N ASN A 294 -16.42 35.82 -100.74
CA ASN A 294 -15.86 37.05 -101.29
C ASN A 294 -16.70 37.58 -102.46
N HIS A 295 -17.24 36.68 -103.30
CA HIS A 295 -18.16 37.07 -104.37
C HIS A 295 -19.49 37.63 -103.83
N LEU A 296 -20.01 37.02 -102.75
CA LEU A 296 -21.14 37.56 -101.99
C LEU A 296 -20.82 38.92 -101.34
N LYS A 297 -19.63 39.06 -100.73
CA LYS A 297 -19.23 40.30 -100.05
C LYS A 297 -19.17 41.49 -101.00
N LEU A 298 -18.70 41.32 -102.24
CA LEU A 298 -18.70 42.38 -103.26
C LEU A 298 -20.12 42.90 -103.61
N LEU A 299 -21.16 42.10 -103.35
CA LEU A 299 -22.56 42.51 -103.44
C LEU A 299 -23.05 43.16 -102.14
N THR A 300 -22.65 42.65 -100.98
CA THR A 300 -22.96 43.24 -99.65
C THR A 300 -22.36 44.63 -99.47
N ASP A 301 -21.10 44.84 -99.85
CA ASP A 301 -20.40 46.13 -99.70
C ASP A 301 -21.12 47.27 -100.47
N LYS A 302 -21.81 46.94 -101.58
CA LYS A 302 -22.67 47.88 -102.32
C LYS A 302 -23.98 48.24 -101.60
N VAL A 303 -24.49 47.37 -100.74
CA VAL A 303 -25.68 47.61 -99.91
C VAL A 303 -25.29 48.39 -98.65
N GLU A 304 -24.19 48.03 -97.99
CA GLU A 304 -23.68 48.75 -96.82
C GLU A 304 -23.34 50.21 -97.13
N HIS A 305 -22.79 50.52 -98.31
CA HIS A 305 -22.54 51.90 -98.73
C HIS A 305 -23.83 52.75 -98.78
N LEU A 306 -24.99 52.15 -99.10
CA LEU A 306 -26.27 52.85 -99.11
C LEU A 306 -26.87 53.00 -97.71
N GLN A 307 -26.59 52.08 -96.78
CA GLN A 307 -27.07 52.13 -95.40
C GLN A 307 -26.21 53.03 -94.49
N LYS A 308 -24.90 53.12 -94.73
CA LYS A 308 -23.95 53.89 -93.92
C LYS A 308 -24.22 55.40 -93.93
N HIS A 309 -24.89 55.92 -94.96
CA HIS A 309 -25.35 57.31 -95.02
C HIS A 309 -26.52 57.64 -94.08
N LEU A 310 -27.20 56.64 -93.50
CA LEU A 310 -28.39 56.84 -92.67
C LEU A 310 -28.07 56.96 -91.17
N SER A 311 -27.14 56.14 -90.66
CA SER A 311 -27.01 55.93 -89.21
C SER A 311 -26.09 56.91 -88.45
N THR A 312 -25.06 57.48 -89.09
CA THR A 312 -24.19 58.46 -88.38
C THR A 312 -24.86 59.79 -88.07
N ALA A 313 -26.09 60.03 -88.56
CA ALA A 313 -26.95 61.11 -88.10
C ALA A 313 -27.54 60.88 -86.68
N GLU A 314 -27.44 59.67 -86.14
CA GLU A 314 -28.10 59.26 -84.90
C GLU A 314 -27.17 59.29 -83.66
N GLN A 315 -25.85 59.13 -83.87
CA GLN A 315 -24.87 58.99 -82.76
C GLN A 315 -24.34 60.30 -82.15
N ASP A 316 -24.64 61.47 -82.72
CA ASP A 316 -24.34 62.75 -82.05
C ASP A 316 -25.27 63.06 -80.85
N LYS A 317 -26.20 62.15 -80.53
CA LYS A 317 -27.20 62.29 -79.47
C LYS A 317 -26.71 61.94 -78.06
N GLU A 318 -25.83 60.94 -77.89
CA GLU A 318 -25.48 60.41 -76.56
C GLU A 318 -24.29 61.10 -75.87
N LYS A 319 -23.62 62.05 -76.54
CA LYS A 319 -22.61 62.94 -75.93
C LYS A 319 -23.20 63.95 -74.92
N LEU A 320 -24.48 63.81 -74.55
CA LEU A 320 -25.26 64.78 -73.76
C LEU A 320 -25.89 64.22 -72.47
N VAL A 321 -25.48 63.03 -72.01
CA VAL A 321 -25.60 62.66 -70.57
C VAL A 321 -24.26 62.91 -69.87
N LEU A 322 -23.61 64.01 -70.24
CA LEU A 322 -22.45 64.58 -69.58
C LEU A 322 -22.95 65.30 -68.30
N ALA A 323 -23.40 64.51 -67.33
CA ALA A 323 -24.00 64.99 -66.09
C ALA A 323 -23.74 63.98 -64.95
N GLN A 324 -23.16 64.48 -63.85
CA GLN A 324 -23.88 64.67 -62.58
C GLN A 324 -24.71 63.46 -62.09
N THR A 325 -24.47 62.88 -60.91
CA THR A 325 -24.52 63.63 -59.63
C THR A 325 -23.75 63.04 -58.44
N GLU A 326 -23.38 61.74 -58.43
CA GLU A 326 -23.18 61.02 -57.14
C GLU A 326 -21.79 60.46 -56.82
N SER A 327 -20.77 60.61 -57.68
CA SER A 327 -19.37 60.32 -57.30
C SER A 327 -18.69 61.46 -56.53
N GLU A 328 -19.41 62.55 -56.23
CA GLU A 328 -18.91 63.64 -55.40
C GLU A 328 -18.85 63.25 -53.90
N LYS A 329 -17.63 63.33 -53.35
CA LYS A 329 -17.39 64.20 -52.18
C LYS A 329 -18.02 63.77 -50.83
N LYS A 330 -18.10 62.45 -50.57
CA LYS A 330 -18.42 61.87 -49.23
C LYS A 330 -17.25 61.10 -48.60
N LEU A 331 -16.02 61.49 -48.93
CA LEU A 331 -14.78 60.85 -48.48
C LEU A 331 -13.74 61.90 -48.02
N SER A 332 -14.23 63.04 -47.50
CA SER A 332 -13.43 64.22 -47.15
C SER A 332 -13.74 64.80 -45.76
N ASP A 333 -14.77 64.32 -45.08
CA ASP A 333 -15.23 64.89 -43.80
C ASP A 333 -14.77 64.00 -42.63
N CYS A 334 -14.06 64.61 -41.68
CA CYS A 334 -13.86 64.15 -40.30
C CYS A 334 -13.32 62.72 -40.10
N LEU A 335 -12.01 62.45 -39.91
CA LEU A 335 -10.81 63.29 -39.78
C LEU A 335 -10.76 64.33 -38.63
N THR A 336 -11.65 64.24 -37.64
CA THR A 336 -11.70 65.19 -36.50
C THR A 336 -12.07 64.56 -35.15
N GLU A 337 -11.59 63.35 -34.82
CA GLU A 337 -11.97 62.70 -33.54
C GLU A 337 -10.88 61.86 -32.82
N LEU A 338 -9.61 61.98 -33.23
CA LEU A 338 -8.45 61.37 -32.53
C LEU A 338 -7.39 62.38 -32.08
N SER A 339 -7.79 63.63 -31.85
CA SER A 339 -6.90 64.72 -31.40
C SER A 339 -7.01 65.02 -29.88
N GLN A 340 -7.60 64.11 -29.08
CA GLN A 340 -8.18 64.50 -27.79
C GLN A 340 -7.59 63.85 -26.52
N LEU A 341 -6.71 62.85 -26.60
CA LEU A 341 -6.08 62.21 -25.41
C LEU A 341 -4.55 62.06 -25.49
N HIS A 342 -3.89 63.06 -26.10
CA HIS A 342 -2.52 63.41 -25.70
C HIS A 342 -2.51 64.21 -24.37
N GLU A 343 -3.68 64.69 -23.94
CA GLU A 343 -3.94 65.51 -22.75
C GLU A 343 -3.96 64.69 -21.45
N GLN A 344 -2.84 64.08 -21.07
CA GLN A 344 -2.60 63.65 -19.66
C GLN A 344 -1.17 63.29 -19.29
N MET A 345 -0.22 63.19 -20.24
CA MET A 345 1.17 62.83 -19.91
C MET A 345 1.99 63.99 -19.31
N GLU A 346 1.50 65.23 -19.37
CA GLU A 346 2.10 66.38 -18.69
C GLU A 346 1.19 66.96 -17.60
N LYS A 347 1.16 66.25 -16.47
CA LYS A 347 1.03 66.89 -15.16
C LYS A 347 2.15 66.44 -14.24
N CYS A 348 3.37 66.71 -14.68
CA CYS A 348 4.59 66.53 -13.91
C CYS A 348 4.61 67.44 -12.66
N LYS A 349 5.37 67.02 -11.63
CA LYS A 349 5.70 67.73 -10.36
C LYS A 349 4.59 67.82 -9.31
N GLN A 350 5.08 68.07 -8.09
CA GLN A 350 4.35 68.39 -6.84
C GLN A 350 3.53 67.18 -6.35
N ASP A 351 3.95 66.47 -5.31
CA ASP A 351 4.77 66.86 -4.13
C ASP A 351 5.94 65.87 -3.90
N LEU A 352 7.15 66.20 -3.38
CA LEU A 352 7.73 67.41 -2.77
C LEU A 352 6.88 67.96 -1.61
N SER A 353 7.11 67.59 -0.34
CA SER A 353 8.41 67.53 0.35
C SER A 353 8.32 66.83 1.73
N GLU A 354 9.32 67.04 2.60
CA GLU A 354 9.22 67.05 4.08
C GLU A 354 8.58 65.85 4.83
N SER A 355 9.43 64.92 5.28
CA SER A 355 9.33 64.25 6.61
C SER A 355 10.50 63.26 6.79
N GLU A 356 11.75 63.72 6.87
CA GLU A 356 12.39 64.25 8.08
C GLU A 356 12.48 63.30 9.29
N GLY A 357 13.73 63.07 9.73
CA GLY A 357 14.09 63.34 11.13
C GLY A 357 13.67 62.36 12.23
N ARG A 358 14.48 61.33 12.46
CA ARG A 358 14.93 60.81 13.78
C ARG A 358 16.08 59.83 13.56
N LEU A 359 17.32 60.21 13.90
CA LEU A 359 18.01 59.93 15.17
C LEU A 359 18.10 58.43 15.51
N GLY A 360 19.26 57.86 15.89
CA GLY A 360 20.58 58.47 16.16
C GLY A 360 21.00 58.43 17.62
N GLU A 361 20.95 57.25 18.26
CA GLU A 361 21.13 57.14 19.72
C GLU A 361 21.92 55.89 20.19
N LYS A 362 22.50 55.10 19.27
CA LYS A 362 23.10 53.78 19.58
C LYS A 362 24.63 53.66 19.53
N GLU A 363 25.37 54.74 19.30
CA GLU A 363 26.83 54.72 19.10
C GLU A 363 27.63 55.38 20.25
N LYS A 364 27.19 55.24 21.51
CA LYS A 364 27.85 55.87 22.69
C LYS A 364 28.22 54.94 23.86
N GLU A 365 27.98 53.63 23.77
CA GLU A 365 28.24 52.69 24.88
C GLU A 365 29.68 52.10 24.91
N VAL A 366 30.52 52.36 23.90
CA VAL A 366 31.80 51.63 23.68
C VAL A 366 33.01 52.20 24.46
N VAL A 367 32.89 53.38 25.10
CA VAL A 367 34.05 54.13 25.62
C VAL A 367 34.38 53.84 27.11
N THR A 368 33.42 53.36 27.91
CA THR A 368 33.52 53.33 29.39
C THR A 368 34.34 52.18 29.98
N LEU A 369 34.73 51.17 29.19
CA LEU A 369 35.42 49.97 29.71
C LEU A 369 36.95 50.12 29.87
N LYS A 370 37.54 51.28 29.58
CA LYS A 370 39.00 51.44 29.51
C LYS A 370 39.70 51.85 30.81
N ASP A 371 38.99 52.44 31.78
CA ASP A 371 39.61 53.06 32.96
C ASP A 371 39.78 52.12 34.18
N HIS A 372 39.11 50.95 34.20
CA HIS A 372 39.17 50.05 35.37
C HIS A 372 40.52 49.35 35.60
N LEU A 373 41.40 49.32 34.59
CA LEU A 373 42.66 48.56 34.65
C LEU A 373 43.79 49.27 35.43
N LYS A 374 43.61 50.55 35.80
CA LYS A 374 44.68 51.39 36.37
C LYS A 374 44.76 51.39 37.90
N ASN A 375 43.68 51.06 38.59
CA ASN A 375 43.58 51.24 40.06
C ASN A 375 44.21 50.11 40.89
N LYS A 376 44.74 49.04 40.27
CA LYS A 376 45.27 47.87 41.01
C LYS A 376 46.78 47.89 41.33
N GLU A 377 47.57 48.79 40.76
CA GLU A 377 49.01 48.84 41.04
C GLU A 377 49.35 49.46 42.42
N GLU A 378 48.54 50.37 42.93
CA GLU A 378 48.86 51.12 44.16
C GLU A 378 48.62 50.33 45.46
N GLU A 379 47.69 49.36 45.47
CA GLU A 379 47.37 48.55 46.66
C GLU A 379 48.57 47.71 47.15
N LEU A 380 49.34 47.16 46.21
CA LEU A 380 50.48 46.27 46.49
C LEU A 380 51.61 46.97 47.26
N SER A 381 51.79 48.29 47.05
CA SER A 381 52.87 49.08 47.64
C SER A 381 52.68 49.43 49.12
N GLN A 382 51.49 49.19 49.69
CA GLN A 382 51.22 49.40 51.11
C GLN A 382 51.54 48.15 51.96
N GLN A 383 51.34 46.94 51.39
CA GLN A 383 51.47 45.68 52.11
C GLN A 383 52.89 45.41 52.62
N ILE A 384 53.92 45.86 51.90
CA ILE A 384 55.34 45.62 52.22
C ILE A 384 55.75 46.26 53.56
N ARG A 385 55.19 47.44 53.92
CA ARG A 385 55.54 48.11 55.18
C ARG A 385 54.91 47.47 56.42
N TYR A 386 53.76 46.81 56.26
CA TYR A 386 53.11 46.05 57.34
C TYR A 386 53.88 44.77 57.74
N LEU A 387 54.73 44.22 56.84
CA LEU A 387 55.44 42.97 57.08
C LEU A 387 56.63 43.08 58.05
N ASN A 388 57.27 44.25 58.18
CA ASN A 388 58.47 44.39 59.03
C ASN A 388 58.15 44.49 60.53
N ASP A 389 57.21 45.35 60.94
CA ASP A 389 56.81 45.45 62.37
C ASP A 389 56.28 44.11 62.89
N LYS A 390 55.61 43.35 62.03
CA LYS A 390 55.12 41.99 62.30
C LYS A 390 56.25 41.00 62.58
N TYR A 391 57.41 41.17 61.96
CA TYR A 391 58.58 40.30 62.17
C TYR A 391 59.09 40.38 63.62
N GLN A 392 59.05 41.56 64.23
CA GLN A 392 59.56 41.74 65.60
C GLN A 392 58.60 41.21 66.67
N GLN A 393 57.29 41.24 66.42
CA GLN A 393 56.31 40.57 67.29
C GLN A 393 56.42 39.04 67.22
N LEU A 394 56.67 38.50 66.02
CA LEU A 394 56.87 37.06 65.81
C LEU A 394 58.06 36.49 66.62
N GLU A 395 59.11 37.27 66.88
CA GLU A 395 60.28 36.83 67.65
C GLU A 395 59.98 36.68 69.17
N GLU A 396 59.02 37.44 69.73
CA GLU A 396 58.53 37.23 71.11
C GLU A 396 57.43 36.16 71.19
N GLU A 397 56.59 36.04 70.16
CA GLU A 397 55.65 34.91 70.06
C GLU A 397 56.40 33.59 69.96
N LYS A 398 57.50 33.52 69.19
CA LYS A 398 58.40 32.36 69.06
C LYS A 398 58.80 31.74 70.39
N GLY A 399 59.17 32.55 71.40
CA GLY A 399 59.54 32.03 72.73
C GLY A 399 58.39 31.32 73.47
N LYS A 400 57.16 31.84 73.34
CA LYS A 400 55.95 31.20 73.90
C LYS A 400 55.52 30.00 73.06
N LEU A 401 55.67 30.12 71.74
CA LEU A 401 55.45 29.07 70.77
C LEU A 401 56.46 27.92 70.94
N GLU A 402 57.65 28.11 71.51
CA GLU A 402 58.59 27.02 71.82
C GLU A 402 58.18 26.21 73.06
N GLU A 403 57.60 26.83 74.10
CA GLU A 403 57.00 26.09 75.22
C GLU A 403 55.69 25.42 74.82
N GLU A 404 54.83 26.11 74.05
CA GLU A 404 53.70 25.44 73.41
C GLU A 404 54.16 24.35 72.46
N SER A 405 55.25 24.54 71.70
CA SER A 405 55.78 23.53 70.78
C SER A 405 56.21 22.29 71.54
N LYS A 406 56.82 22.40 72.72
CA LYS A 406 57.18 21.19 73.52
C LYS A 406 55.95 20.44 74.07
N ARG A 407 54.87 21.15 74.41
CA ARG A 407 53.59 20.52 74.80
C ARG A 407 52.85 19.95 73.60
N ARG A 408 52.87 20.67 72.48
CA ARG A 408 52.28 20.31 71.19
C ARG A 408 53.08 19.20 70.53
N GLU A 409 54.39 19.08 70.75
CA GLU A 409 55.25 17.93 70.38
C GLU A 409 54.88 16.69 71.18
N ALA A 410 54.62 16.81 72.50
CA ALA A 410 54.15 15.68 73.30
C ALA A 410 52.76 15.20 72.82
N GLY A 411 51.84 16.13 72.53
CA GLY A 411 50.55 15.84 71.90
C GLY A 411 50.70 15.21 70.51
N LEU A 412 51.42 15.88 69.61
CA LEU A 412 51.75 15.43 68.26
C LEU A 412 52.56 14.13 68.23
N THR A 413 53.24 13.74 69.31
CA THR A 413 53.91 12.43 69.44
C THR A 413 52.89 11.34 69.77
N SER A 414 51.92 11.63 70.64
CA SER A 414 50.78 10.73 70.88
C SER A 414 49.91 10.60 69.62
N GLU A 415 49.64 11.71 68.94
CA GLU A 415 48.97 11.74 67.64
C GLU A 415 49.81 11.09 66.55
N LEU A 416 51.15 11.23 66.52
CA LEU A 416 52.02 10.49 65.59
C LEU A 416 51.98 9.00 65.82
N ASN A 417 51.81 8.53 67.05
CA ASN A 417 51.71 7.11 67.33
C ASN A 417 50.34 6.56 66.93
N SER A 418 49.25 7.28 67.22
CA SER A 418 47.91 6.99 66.69
C SER A 418 47.87 7.07 65.15
N LEU A 419 48.51 8.06 64.55
CA LEU A 419 48.64 8.21 63.10
C LEU A 419 49.55 7.14 62.50
N LYS A 420 50.58 6.64 63.20
CA LYS A 420 51.35 5.47 62.77
C LYS A 420 50.53 4.19 62.81
N GLU A 421 49.64 4.00 63.79
CA GLU A 421 48.70 2.88 63.79
C GLU A 421 47.70 3.03 62.64
N ASN A 422 47.09 4.20 62.45
CA ASN A 422 46.21 4.49 61.32
C ASN A 422 46.92 4.40 59.95
N ILE A 423 48.21 4.75 59.86
CA ILE A 423 49.04 4.57 58.66
C ILE A 423 49.30 3.09 58.45
N ASN A 424 49.68 2.32 59.46
CA ASN A 424 49.88 0.87 59.37
C ASN A 424 48.58 0.11 59.02
N GLU A 425 47.42 0.60 59.45
CA GLU A 425 46.11 0.10 58.99
C GLU A 425 45.79 0.53 57.55
N LYS A 426 46.11 1.77 57.16
CA LYS A 426 46.01 2.22 55.77
C LYS A 426 47.00 1.54 54.83
N ASP A 427 48.17 1.13 55.31
CA ASP A 427 49.20 0.39 54.55
C ASP A 427 48.73 -1.04 54.32
N LYS A 428 48.12 -1.69 55.32
CA LYS A 428 47.40 -2.97 55.13
C LYS A 428 46.21 -2.81 54.17
N GLY A 429 45.50 -1.68 54.25
CA GLY A 429 44.45 -1.31 53.30
C GLY A 429 44.99 -1.09 51.88
N TYR A 430 46.17 -0.49 51.75
CA TYR A 430 46.84 -0.19 50.49
C TYR A 430 47.46 -1.45 49.87
N GLN A 431 47.99 -2.37 50.67
CA GLN A 431 48.40 -3.70 50.23
C GLN A 431 47.22 -4.49 49.67
N LYS A 432 46.08 -4.54 50.38
CA LYS A 432 44.84 -5.13 49.85
C LYS A 432 44.34 -4.41 48.59
N LEU A 433 44.46 -3.09 48.54
CA LEU A 433 44.10 -2.32 47.36
C LEU A 433 45.03 -2.65 46.17
N GLN A 434 46.33 -2.83 46.39
CA GLN A 434 47.29 -3.29 45.38
C GLN A 434 47.00 -4.73 44.92
N GLU A 435 46.63 -5.65 45.83
CA GLU A 435 46.18 -7.01 45.49
C GLU A 435 44.96 -6.95 44.56
N THR A 436 43.90 -6.23 44.95
CA THR A 436 42.71 -6.06 44.10
C THR A 436 43.00 -5.29 42.79
N HIS A 437 43.97 -4.37 42.77
CA HIS A 437 44.39 -3.69 41.53
C HIS A 437 45.16 -4.62 40.59
N ALA A 438 45.94 -5.57 41.11
CA ALA A 438 46.61 -6.58 40.31
C ALA A 438 45.60 -7.55 39.70
N GLU A 439 44.61 -8.01 40.48
CA GLU A 439 43.48 -8.81 40.00
C GLU A 439 42.68 -8.08 38.92
N LEU A 440 42.31 -6.80 39.14
CA LEU A 440 41.62 -5.98 38.13
C LEU A 440 42.47 -5.80 36.86
N THR A 441 43.77 -5.63 37.00
CA THR A 441 44.69 -5.48 35.85
C THR A 441 44.77 -6.76 35.03
N GLU A 442 44.73 -7.92 35.68
CA GLU A 442 44.69 -9.22 35.00
C GLU A 442 43.36 -9.43 34.26
N VAL A 443 42.22 -9.07 34.87
CA VAL A 443 40.90 -9.09 34.21
C VAL A 443 40.87 -8.14 33.02
N ILE A 444 41.28 -6.88 33.18
CA ILE A 444 41.34 -5.87 32.11
C ILE A 444 42.25 -6.33 30.95
N ASN A 445 43.31 -7.09 31.22
CA ASN A 445 44.17 -7.63 30.16
C ASN A 445 43.51 -8.82 29.43
N ARG A 446 42.79 -9.72 30.13
CA ARG A 446 41.97 -10.76 29.48
C ARG A 446 40.86 -10.16 28.61
N GLU A 447 40.20 -9.11 29.09
CA GLU A 447 39.16 -8.39 28.33
C GLU A 447 39.74 -7.72 27.08
N LYS A 448 40.95 -7.15 27.15
CA LYS A 448 41.65 -6.63 25.96
C LYS A 448 42.00 -7.72 24.96
N GLU A 449 42.49 -8.88 25.41
CA GLU A 449 42.80 -10.01 24.51
C GLU A 449 41.55 -10.54 23.79
N LEU A 450 40.40 -10.56 24.48
CA LEU A 450 39.11 -10.90 23.86
C LEU A 450 38.64 -9.80 22.89
N LEU A 451 38.82 -8.53 23.25
CA LEU A 451 38.41 -7.40 22.41
C LEU A 451 39.28 -7.26 21.14
N VAL A 452 40.57 -7.61 21.19
CA VAL A 452 41.44 -7.71 20.01
C VAL A 452 40.97 -8.82 19.07
N LYS A 453 40.66 -10.02 19.60
CA LYS A 453 40.13 -11.12 18.78
C LYS A 453 38.81 -10.77 18.11
N LEU A 454 37.90 -10.12 18.85
CA LEU A 454 36.63 -9.63 18.28
C LEU A 454 36.86 -8.55 17.20
N GLN A 455 37.92 -7.74 17.32
CA GLN A 455 38.33 -6.78 16.28
C GLN A 455 38.96 -7.46 15.05
N GLU A 456 39.65 -8.58 15.23
CA GLU A 456 40.17 -9.42 14.12
C GLU A 456 39.00 -10.12 13.40
N GLU A 457 38.10 -10.78 14.14
CA GLU A 457 36.91 -11.45 13.61
C GLU A 457 35.99 -10.49 12.84
N THR A 458 35.70 -9.30 13.38
CA THR A 458 34.88 -8.28 12.70
C THR A 458 35.60 -7.56 11.55
N LEU A 459 36.93 -7.67 11.44
CA LEU A 459 37.67 -7.21 10.27
C LEU A 459 37.60 -8.24 9.13
N ASP A 460 37.72 -9.53 9.44
CA ASP A 460 37.59 -10.61 8.47
C ASP A 460 36.15 -10.71 7.91
N GLU A 461 35.12 -10.61 8.76
CA GLU A 461 33.71 -10.51 8.32
C GLU A 461 33.51 -9.32 7.38
N ARG A 462 34.10 -8.16 7.71
CA ARG A 462 33.99 -6.96 6.88
C ARG A 462 34.72 -7.12 5.54
N LEU A 463 35.89 -7.75 5.50
CA LEU A 463 36.62 -8.00 4.26
C LEU A 463 35.88 -8.96 3.32
N GLN A 464 35.16 -9.95 3.87
CA GLN A 464 34.27 -10.81 3.08
C GLN A 464 33.12 -10.01 2.46
N LEU A 465 32.43 -9.18 3.28
CA LEU A 465 31.34 -8.33 2.81
C LEU A 465 31.78 -7.23 1.81
N GLU A 466 33.01 -6.72 1.92
CA GLU A 466 33.59 -5.81 0.93
C GLU A 466 33.88 -6.53 -0.40
N GLY A 467 34.31 -7.80 -0.37
CA GLY A 467 34.47 -8.63 -1.57
C GLY A 467 33.14 -8.99 -2.26
N GLU A 468 32.14 -9.45 -1.50
CA GLU A 468 30.78 -9.72 -2.02
C GLU A 468 30.15 -8.46 -2.66
N LEU A 469 30.46 -7.28 -2.11
CA LEU A 469 30.01 -6.00 -2.66
C LEU A 469 30.74 -5.63 -3.96
N GLU A 470 32.04 -5.91 -4.09
CA GLU A 470 32.78 -5.71 -5.35
C GLU A 470 32.26 -6.62 -6.47
N GLU A 471 32.00 -7.90 -6.18
CA GLU A 471 31.41 -8.83 -7.16
C GLU A 471 30.00 -8.37 -7.60
N ALA A 472 29.14 -7.98 -6.65
CA ALA A 472 27.80 -7.46 -6.95
C ALA A 472 27.81 -6.14 -7.75
N LEU A 473 28.83 -5.28 -7.56
CA LEU A 473 29.02 -4.06 -8.35
C LEU A 473 29.49 -4.36 -9.78
N GLU A 474 30.32 -5.39 -9.99
CA GLU A 474 30.75 -5.81 -11.32
C GLU A 474 29.61 -6.50 -12.09
N GLU A 475 28.75 -7.28 -11.43
CA GLU A 475 27.51 -7.79 -12.04
C GLU A 475 26.56 -6.64 -12.43
N LEU A 476 26.36 -5.64 -11.55
CA LEU A 476 25.50 -4.49 -11.81
C LEU A 476 25.98 -3.68 -13.03
N ASN A 477 27.29 -3.46 -13.15
CA ASN A 477 27.91 -2.79 -14.30
C ASN A 477 27.71 -3.58 -15.60
N GLN A 478 27.80 -4.93 -15.55
CA GLN A 478 27.48 -5.78 -16.69
C GLN A 478 25.99 -5.75 -17.08
N LEU A 479 25.09 -5.50 -16.14
CA LEU A 479 23.66 -5.31 -16.42
C LEU A 479 23.38 -3.93 -17.01
N GLU A 480 23.96 -2.85 -16.47
CA GLU A 480 23.84 -1.49 -17.01
C GLU A 480 24.35 -1.41 -18.47
N MET A 481 25.46 -2.08 -18.78
CA MET A 481 25.96 -2.18 -20.16
C MET A 481 25.03 -2.96 -21.11
N LYS A 482 24.28 -3.96 -20.61
CA LYS A 482 23.26 -4.69 -21.40
C LYS A 482 22.00 -3.86 -21.59
N GLU A 483 21.59 -3.09 -20.56
CA GLU A 483 20.46 -2.16 -20.64
C GLU A 483 20.74 -1.05 -21.65
N LEU A 484 21.95 -0.48 -21.66
CA LEU A 484 22.38 0.51 -22.66
C LEU A 484 22.29 -0.02 -24.10
N GLN A 485 22.71 -1.27 -24.34
CA GLN A 485 22.59 -1.94 -25.63
C GLN A 485 21.12 -2.20 -26.03
N ALA A 486 20.27 -2.57 -25.08
CA ALA A 486 18.84 -2.75 -25.32
C ALA A 486 18.15 -1.42 -25.68
N VAL A 487 18.47 -0.32 -24.98
CA VAL A 487 17.96 1.02 -25.28
C VAL A 487 18.38 1.49 -26.68
N GLU A 488 19.63 1.27 -27.10
CA GLU A 488 20.06 1.63 -28.46
C GLU A 488 19.36 0.78 -29.54
N MET A 489 19.10 -0.50 -29.28
CA MET A 489 18.32 -1.37 -30.17
C MET A 489 16.84 -0.92 -30.27
N ILE A 490 16.22 -0.55 -29.15
CA ILE A 490 14.85 0.01 -29.13
C ILE A 490 14.79 1.29 -29.97
N ARG A 491 15.74 2.21 -29.79
CA ARG A 491 15.83 3.46 -30.57
C ARG A 491 15.94 3.21 -32.09
N HIS A 492 16.61 2.14 -32.51
CA HIS A 492 16.66 1.75 -33.92
C HIS A 492 15.29 1.27 -34.43
N LEU A 493 14.60 0.43 -33.67
CA LEU A 493 13.26 -0.08 -34.01
C LEU A 493 12.20 1.03 -34.03
N GLU A 494 12.30 2.03 -33.15
CA GLU A 494 11.45 3.23 -33.17
C GLU A 494 11.64 4.06 -34.44
N GLU A 495 12.88 4.30 -34.87
CA GLU A 495 13.17 5.06 -36.10
C GLU A 495 12.74 4.28 -37.36
N GLU A 496 12.82 2.95 -37.38
CA GLU A 496 12.23 2.13 -38.45
C GLU A 496 10.70 2.20 -38.47
N ASN A 497 10.03 2.07 -37.31
CA ASN A 497 8.57 2.10 -37.25
C ASN A 497 8.02 3.47 -37.68
N LYS A 498 8.69 4.55 -37.28
CA LYS A 498 8.43 5.92 -37.74
C LYS A 498 8.64 6.13 -39.24
N GLN A 499 9.47 5.32 -39.91
CA GLN A 499 9.56 5.28 -41.38
C GLN A 499 8.39 4.50 -41.98
N ARG A 500 8.05 3.33 -41.43
CA ARG A 500 6.89 2.51 -41.87
C ARG A 500 5.57 3.29 -41.77
N ASP A 501 5.37 4.05 -40.70
CA ASP A 501 4.19 4.91 -40.52
C ASP A 501 4.09 6.01 -41.60
N GLN A 502 5.22 6.55 -42.04
CA GLN A 502 5.26 7.54 -43.14
C GLN A 502 4.94 6.89 -44.50
N GLU A 503 5.39 5.67 -44.76
CA GLU A 503 5.00 4.91 -45.96
C GLU A 503 3.49 4.58 -45.94
N ILE A 504 2.95 4.13 -44.79
CA ILE A 504 1.52 3.87 -44.61
C ILE A 504 0.68 5.12 -44.88
N LEU A 505 1.09 6.28 -44.37
CA LEU A 505 0.40 7.56 -44.65
C LEU A 505 0.44 7.95 -46.13
N GLN A 506 1.56 7.73 -46.82
CA GLN A 506 1.66 7.97 -48.27
C GLN A 506 0.76 7.03 -49.08
N LEU A 507 0.73 5.74 -48.74
CA LEU A 507 -0.13 4.75 -49.39
C LEU A 507 -1.61 5.02 -49.14
N GLN A 508 -2.00 5.44 -47.94
CA GLN A 508 -3.37 5.88 -47.64
C GLN A 508 -3.78 7.11 -48.45
N ALA A 509 -2.88 8.09 -48.62
CA ALA A 509 -3.15 9.27 -49.46
C ALA A 509 -3.37 8.88 -50.95
N GLN A 510 -2.55 7.97 -51.49
CA GLN A 510 -2.70 7.45 -52.85
C GLN A 510 -4.02 6.68 -53.02
N LEU A 511 -4.38 5.82 -52.05
CA LEU A 511 -5.62 5.04 -52.06
C LEU A 511 -6.85 5.96 -52.04
N ASN A 512 -6.84 7.01 -51.21
CA ASN A 512 -7.92 8.00 -51.17
C ASN A 512 -8.07 8.75 -52.50
N GLY A 513 -6.96 9.18 -53.11
CA GLY A 513 -6.98 9.81 -54.44
C GLY A 513 -7.57 8.89 -55.53
N LYS A 514 -7.25 7.58 -55.50
CA LYS A 514 -7.82 6.59 -56.42
C LYS A 514 -9.30 6.31 -56.16
N ASN A 515 -9.73 6.30 -54.89
CA ASN A 515 -11.15 6.20 -54.54
C ASN A 515 -11.95 7.41 -55.06
N GLU A 516 -11.43 8.63 -54.96
CA GLU A 516 -12.08 9.81 -55.54
C GLU A 516 -12.15 9.74 -57.07
N GLU A 517 -11.09 9.32 -57.76
CA GLU A 517 -11.12 9.13 -59.23
C GLU A 517 -12.19 8.12 -59.64
N LEU A 518 -12.31 7.01 -58.92
CA LEU A 518 -13.30 5.97 -59.16
C LEU A 518 -14.73 6.44 -58.84
N GLU A 519 -14.92 7.27 -57.80
CA GLU A 519 -16.22 7.87 -57.48
C GLU A 519 -16.64 8.91 -58.53
N ARG A 520 -15.70 9.73 -59.03
CA ARG A 520 -15.93 10.65 -60.17
C ARG A 520 -16.32 9.88 -61.42
N MET A 521 -15.62 8.78 -61.73
CA MET A 521 -15.90 7.92 -62.89
C MET A 521 -17.29 7.27 -62.78
N ASN A 522 -17.65 6.75 -61.60
CA ASN A 522 -18.97 6.20 -61.32
C ASN A 522 -20.09 7.26 -61.44
N LYS A 523 -19.86 8.51 -61.03
CA LYS A 523 -20.83 9.60 -61.21
C LYS A 523 -21.07 9.87 -62.70
N THR A 524 -20.01 10.00 -63.52
CA THR A 524 -20.13 10.15 -64.98
C THR A 524 -20.89 8.97 -65.61
N LEU A 525 -20.46 7.73 -65.33
CA LEU A 525 -21.09 6.51 -65.86
C LEU A 525 -22.59 6.43 -65.53
N ASN A 526 -22.98 6.77 -64.29
CA ASN A 526 -24.40 6.83 -63.92
C ASN A 526 -25.16 7.90 -64.70
N THR A 527 -24.59 9.09 -64.93
CA THR A 527 -25.26 10.14 -65.73
C THR A 527 -25.45 9.74 -67.19
N ASP A 528 -24.49 9.02 -67.78
CA ASP A 528 -24.61 8.55 -69.17
C ASP A 528 -25.58 7.37 -69.29
N VAL A 529 -25.61 6.47 -68.29
CA VAL A 529 -26.65 5.43 -68.18
C VAL A 529 -28.05 6.03 -68.02
N THR A 530 -28.22 7.17 -67.33
CA THR A 530 -29.52 7.87 -67.29
C THR A 530 -29.91 8.48 -68.64
N LYS A 531 -28.99 9.15 -69.35
CA LYS A 531 -29.25 9.70 -70.70
C LYS A 531 -29.67 8.60 -71.67
N LEU A 532 -28.94 7.48 -71.70
CA LEU A 532 -29.25 6.35 -72.58
C LEU A 532 -30.63 5.73 -72.29
N LYS A 533 -31.07 5.72 -71.02
CA LYS A 533 -32.44 5.29 -70.64
C LYS A 533 -33.49 6.29 -71.12
N GLU A 534 -33.25 7.58 -70.98
CA GLU A 534 -34.13 8.65 -71.49
C GLU A 534 -34.25 8.58 -73.03
N GLU A 535 -33.13 8.50 -73.75
CA GLU A 535 -33.08 8.35 -75.21
C GLU A 535 -33.78 7.07 -75.70
N HIS A 536 -33.58 5.95 -75.00
CA HIS A 536 -34.29 4.71 -75.30
C HIS A 536 -35.80 4.84 -75.07
N SER A 537 -36.24 5.43 -73.96
CA SER A 537 -37.67 5.67 -73.69
C SER A 537 -38.32 6.63 -74.70
N SER A 538 -37.60 7.67 -75.12
CA SER A 538 -38.01 8.62 -76.17
C SER A 538 -38.16 7.90 -77.52
N SER A 539 -37.25 6.98 -77.82
CA SER A 539 -37.30 6.17 -79.05
C SER A 539 -38.45 5.16 -79.03
N LEU A 540 -38.69 4.48 -77.89
CA LEU A 540 -39.85 3.61 -77.70
C LEU A 540 -41.17 4.38 -77.85
N ARG A 541 -41.25 5.61 -77.31
CA ARG A 541 -42.46 6.45 -77.46
C ARG A 541 -42.74 6.80 -78.92
N LYS A 542 -41.72 7.16 -79.70
CA LYS A 542 -41.84 7.42 -81.16
C LYS A 542 -42.26 6.17 -81.93
N ILE A 543 -41.77 4.99 -81.56
CA ILE A 543 -42.19 3.71 -82.16
C ILE A 543 -43.67 3.43 -81.86
N GLY A 544 -44.14 3.70 -80.62
CA GLY A 544 -45.55 3.63 -80.26
C GLY A 544 -46.43 4.63 -81.03
N GLU A 545 -45.99 5.88 -81.14
CA GLU A 545 -46.65 6.91 -81.95
C GLU A 545 -46.84 6.45 -83.41
N MET A 546 -45.76 5.99 -84.06
CA MET A 546 -45.83 5.44 -85.43
C MET A 546 -46.74 4.20 -85.53
N ALA A 547 -46.72 3.30 -84.54
CA ALA A 547 -47.59 2.12 -84.54
C ALA A 547 -49.08 2.51 -84.55
N THR A 548 -49.49 3.47 -83.71
CA THR A 548 -50.88 3.96 -83.70
C THR A 548 -51.28 4.68 -85.00
N GLU A 549 -50.33 5.32 -85.69
CA GLU A 549 -50.60 5.92 -87.00
C GLU A 549 -50.74 4.86 -88.11
N PHE A 550 -49.95 3.80 -88.08
CA PHE A 550 -50.13 2.63 -88.96
C PHE A 550 -51.47 1.92 -88.71
N GLU A 551 -51.89 1.74 -87.46
CA GLU A 551 -53.22 1.19 -87.13
C GLU A 551 -54.36 2.07 -87.70
N ARG A 552 -54.24 3.40 -87.57
CA ARG A 552 -55.22 4.34 -88.14
C ARG A 552 -55.25 4.25 -89.68
N MET A 553 -54.10 4.10 -90.33
CA MET A 553 -54.03 3.89 -91.79
C MET A 553 -54.63 2.55 -92.22
N LEU A 554 -54.45 1.49 -91.43
CA LEU A 554 -55.05 0.18 -91.67
C LEU A 554 -56.59 0.24 -91.59
N LEU A 555 -57.12 0.95 -90.60
CA LEU A 555 -58.57 1.13 -90.43
C LEU A 555 -59.20 1.97 -91.56
N ASP A 556 -58.50 3.03 -92.01
CA ASP A 556 -58.89 3.83 -93.18
C ASP A 556 -58.85 3.01 -94.49
N ALA A 557 -57.84 2.15 -94.66
CA ALA A 557 -57.77 1.23 -95.79
C ALA A 557 -58.91 0.19 -95.78
N GLN A 558 -59.20 -0.41 -94.62
CA GLN A 558 -60.30 -1.37 -94.45
C GLN A 558 -61.67 -0.74 -94.71
N THR A 559 -61.92 0.48 -94.21
CA THR A 559 -63.20 1.19 -94.45
C THR A 559 -63.37 1.61 -95.91
N LYS A 560 -62.30 2.02 -96.61
CA LYS A 560 -62.32 2.25 -98.07
C LYS A 560 -62.57 0.97 -98.87
N LEU A 561 -62.03 -0.17 -98.43
CA LEU A 561 -62.27 -1.47 -99.07
C LEU A 561 -63.73 -1.90 -98.91
N ALA A 562 -64.30 -1.79 -97.70
CA ALA A 562 -65.72 -2.04 -97.44
C ALA A 562 -66.67 -1.11 -98.23
N GLN A 563 -66.28 0.16 -98.44
CA GLN A 563 -67.01 1.07 -99.33
C GLN A 563 -66.99 0.58 -100.79
N LYS A 564 -65.84 0.11 -101.28
CA LYS A 564 -65.72 -0.45 -102.64
C LYS A 564 -66.49 -1.75 -102.82
N GLU A 565 -66.53 -2.63 -101.82
CA GLU A 565 -67.43 -3.79 -101.84
C GLU A 565 -68.91 -3.38 -101.91
N SER A 566 -69.33 -2.33 -101.20
CA SER A 566 -70.70 -1.82 -101.26
C SER A 566 -71.05 -1.20 -102.62
N GLU A 567 -70.08 -0.60 -103.31
CA GLU A 567 -70.26 -0.17 -104.70
C GLU A 567 -70.36 -1.38 -105.65
N LEU A 568 -69.49 -2.38 -105.48
CA LEU A 568 -69.47 -3.59 -106.33
C LEU A 568 -70.82 -4.33 -106.25
N ARG A 569 -71.33 -4.58 -105.04
CA ARG A 569 -72.62 -5.25 -104.83
C ARG A 569 -73.77 -4.51 -105.51
N LYS A 570 -73.78 -3.17 -105.51
CA LYS A 570 -74.80 -2.37 -106.22
C LYS A 570 -74.69 -2.54 -107.74
N THR A 571 -73.50 -2.75 -108.29
CA THR A 571 -73.34 -3.07 -109.71
C THR A 571 -73.76 -4.51 -110.02
N GLU A 572 -73.49 -5.48 -109.14
CA GLU A 572 -73.96 -6.87 -109.26
C GLU A 572 -75.50 -6.97 -109.15
N GLU A 573 -76.12 -6.21 -108.25
CA GLU A 573 -77.57 -6.02 -108.16
C GLU A 573 -78.13 -5.41 -109.45
N SER A 574 -77.45 -4.43 -110.05
CA SER A 574 -77.84 -3.88 -111.35
C SER A 574 -77.75 -4.92 -112.48
N TYR A 575 -76.66 -5.68 -112.56
CA TYR A 575 -76.46 -6.69 -113.60
C TYR A 575 -77.40 -7.90 -113.44
N THR A 576 -77.71 -8.32 -112.21
CA THR A 576 -78.72 -9.37 -111.95
C THR A 576 -80.14 -8.90 -112.29
N VAL A 577 -80.44 -7.61 -112.10
CA VAL A 577 -81.68 -6.96 -112.57
C VAL A 577 -81.74 -6.80 -114.10
N GLU A 578 -80.61 -6.85 -114.81
CA GLU A 578 -80.59 -6.97 -116.29
C GLU A 578 -80.67 -8.42 -116.77
N LEU A 579 -79.99 -9.36 -116.09
CA LEU A 579 -80.05 -10.80 -116.38
C LEU A 579 -81.46 -11.35 -116.20
N THR A 580 -82.17 -10.98 -115.12
CA THR A 580 -83.59 -11.39 -114.94
C THR A 580 -84.48 -10.85 -116.06
N LYS A 581 -84.32 -9.59 -116.48
CA LYS A 581 -85.04 -9.03 -117.66
C LYS A 581 -84.69 -9.71 -118.98
N LEU A 582 -83.50 -10.31 -119.10
CA LEU A 582 -83.14 -11.14 -120.26
C LEU A 582 -83.77 -12.54 -120.15
N GLN A 583 -83.85 -13.09 -118.93
CA GLN A 583 -84.47 -14.38 -118.65
C GLN A 583 -85.99 -14.35 -118.87
N ASP A 584 -86.68 -13.30 -118.40
CA ASP A 584 -88.10 -13.02 -118.71
C ASP A 584 -88.38 -12.96 -120.22
N ARG A 585 -87.39 -12.52 -121.02
CA ARG A 585 -87.48 -12.43 -122.50
C ARG A 585 -87.14 -13.74 -123.21
N ILE A 586 -86.53 -14.70 -122.52
CA ILE A 586 -86.29 -16.06 -123.01
C ILE A 586 -87.49 -16.95 -122.66
N GLU A 587 -88.00 -16.88 -121.44
CA GLU A 587 -89.11 -17.71 -120.95
C GLU A 587 -90.48 -17.36 -121.59
N SER A 588 -90.61 -16.20 -122.23
CA SER A 588 -91.87 -15.74 -122.83
C SER A 588 -92.08 -16.08 -124.32
N ARG A 589 -91.25 -16.94 -124.94
CA ARG A 589 -91.39 -17.27 -126.38
C ARG A 589 -91.54 -18.74 -126.81
N GLU A 590 -91.35 -19.72 -125.93
CA GLU A 590 -91.92 -21.06 -126.14
C GLU A 590 -92.86 -21.40 -124.99
N TYR A 591 -94.14 -21.58 -125.34
CA TYR A 591 -95.29 -21.26 -124.49
C TYR A 591 -96.43 -22.15 -124.99
N LYS A 592 -97.00 -23.00 -124.12
CA LYS A 592 -98.46 -23.22 -123.93
C LYS A 592 -98.81 -24.52 -123.20
N GLU A 593 -99.60 -24.34 -122.15
CA GLU A 593 -100.89 -25.01 -121.87
C GLU A 593 -100.96 -26.56 -121.88
N GLN A 594 -101.45 -27.24 -120.84
CA GLN A 594 -101.86 -26.86 -119.47
C GLN A 594 -101.56 -28.10 -118.57
N LEU A 595 -100.89 -27.98 -117.42
CA LEU A 595 -101.35 -27.43 -116.13
C LEU A 595 -102.34 -28.35 -115.38
N LYS A 596 -102.08 -28.61 -114.08
CA LYS A 596 -102.95 -29.24 -113.04
C LYS A 596 -103.27 -30.74 -113.14
N LYS A 597 -102.44 -31.57 -112.48
CA LYS A 597 -102.78 -32.22 -111.17
C LYS A 597 -101.54 -32.89 -110.56
N THR A 598 -101.02 -32.37 -109.45
CA THR A 598 -101.12 -32.92 -108.07
C THR A 598 -100.50 -34.32 -107.91
N GLU A 599 -99.52 -34.56 -107.03
CA GLU A 599 -98.87 -33.69 -106.03
C GLU A 599 -97.45 -34.24 -105.77
N CYS A 600 -96.42 -33.40 -105.86
CA CYS A 600 -95.04 -33.80 -105.60
C CYS A 600 -94.41 -32.81 -104.61
N GLN A 601 -94.26 -33.25 -103.35
CA GLN A 601 -93.60 -32.49 -102.30
C GLN A 601 -92.43 -33.29 -101.74
N SER A 602 -91.26 -32.66 -101.64
CA SER A 602 -90.13 -33.06 -100.77
C SER A 602 -89.50 -34.45 -101.06
N LYS A 603 -88.18 -34.62 -100.99
CA LYS A 603 -87.12 -33.76 -100.42
C LYS A 603 -85.74 -34.27 -100.84
N HIS A 604 -84.74 -33.39 -100.78
CA HIS A 604 -83.33 -33.71 -100.51
C HIS A 604 -82.57 -34.58 -101.56
N MET A 605 -81.23 -34.57 -101.63
CA MET A 605 -80.23 -33.76 -100.91
C MET A 605 -79.00 -33.52 -101.80
N ASP A 606 -78.25 -32.46 -101.50
CA ASP A 606 -76.79 -32.31 -101.54
C ASP A 606 -75.99 -33.17 -102.54
N GLU A 607 -75.66 -32.63 -103.72
CA GLU A 607 -74.53 -33.18 -104.50
C GLU A 607 -73.73 -32.17 -105.36
N VAL A 608 -74.14 -30.90 -105.46
CA VAL A 608 -73.40 -29.85 -106.22
C VAL A 608 -72.75 -28.81 -105.30
N GLU A 609 -73.50 -28.20 -104.36
CA GLU A 609 -72.91 -27.33 -103.33
C GLU A 609 -71.80 -28.06 -102.55
N LEU A 610 -71.95 -29.38 -102.34
CA LEU A 610 -70.97 -30.25 -101.69
C LEU A 610 -69.63 -30.35 -102.43
N LEU A 611 -69.52 -29.90 -103.68
CA LEU A 611 -68.27 -29.90 -104.44
C LEU A 611 -67.57 -28.54 -104.38
N GLU A 612 -68.31 -27.43 -104.54
CA GLU A 612 -67.74 -26.08 -104.41
C GLU A 612 -67.37 -25.75 -102.95
N LEU A 613 -68.21 -26.15 -101.98
CA LEU A 613 -67.84 -26.03 -100.56
C LEU A 613 -66.64 -26.91 -100.21
N LYS A 614 -66.45 -28.07 -100.87
CA LYS A 614 -65.21 -28.84 -100.72
C LYS A 614 -64.01 -28.09 -101.28
N THR A 615 -64.07 -27.51 -102.48
CA THR A 615 -62.94 -26.72 -103.00
C THR A 615 -62.61 -25.51 -102.14
N GLU A 616 -63.60 -24.86 -101.53
CA GLU A 616 -63.36 -23.74 -100.62
C GLU A 616 -62.84 -24.21 -99.25
N VAL A 617 -63.32 -25.34 -98.72
CA VAL A 617 -62.76 -25.98 -97.51
C VAL A 617 -61.34 -26.49 -97.75
N GLU A 618 -61.00 -27.02 -98.92
CA GLU A 618 -59.63 -27.42 -99.27
C GLU A 618 -58.71 -26.20 -99.48
N LYS A 619 -59.22 -25.05 -99.96
CA LYS A 619 -58.49 -23.76 -99.93
C LYS A 619 -58.27 -23.27 -98.51
N TRP A 620 -59.30 -23.24 -97.66
CA TRP A 620 -59.16 -22.81 -96.27
C TRP A 620 -58.29 -23.78 -95.46
N ARG A 621 -58.31 -25.09 -95.79
CA ARG A 621 -57.35 -26.08 -95.30
C ARG A 621 -55.94 -25.75 -95.74
N THR A 622 -55.69 -25.52 -97.03
CA THR A 622 -54.32 -25.21 -97.52
C THR A 622 -53.81 -23.85 -97.05
N LEU A 623 -54.68 -22.85 -96.88
CA LEU A 623 -54.34 -21.57 -96.23
C LEU A 623 -54.09 -21.73 -94.72
N TYR A 624 -54.84 -22.58 -94.03
CA TYR A 624 -54.59 -22.91 -92.62
C TYR A 624 -53.32 -23.74 -92.47
N GLU A 625 -53.01 -24.67 -93.38
CA GLU A 625 -51.77 -25.45 -93.40
C GLU A 625 -50.56 -24.61 -93.82
N GLU A 626 -50.72 -23.59 -94.69
CA GLU A 626 -49.74 -22.52 -94.92
C GLU A 626 -49.53 -21.66 -93.67
N LEU A 627 -50.60 -21.17 -93.05
CA LEU A 627 -50.50 -20.32 -91.86
C LEU A 627 -49.90 -21.11 -90.69
N TYR A 628 -50.31 -22.36 -90.51
CA TYR A 628 -49.75 -23.28 -89.54
C TYR A 628 -48.30 -23.62 -89.88
N SER A 629 -47.90 -23.82 -91.14
CA SER A 629 -46.48 -24.01 -91.48
C SER A 629 -45.63 -22.73 -91.39
N LYS A 630 -46.24 -21.54 -91.34
CA LYS A 630 -45.57 -20.25 -91.08
C LYS A 630 -45.51 -19.90 -89.58
N VAL A 631 -46.50 -20.32 -88.79
CA VAL A 631 -46.56 -20.16 -87.33
C VAL A 631 -45.82 -21.27 -86.59
N LYS A 632 -45.81 -22.51 -87.11
CA LYS A 632 -45.15 -23.67 -86.51
C LYS A 632 -43.64 -23.47 -86.32
N PRO A 633 -42.87 -22.80 -87.18
CA PRO A 633 -41.50 -22.41 -86.88
C PRO A 633 -41.38 -21.50 -85.65
N PHE A 634 -42.30 -20.56 -85.45
CA PHE A 634 -42.32 -19.70 -84.25
C PHE A 634 -42.79 -20.44 -83.00
N GLN A 635 -43.77 -21.35 -83.12
CA GLN A 635 -44.16 -22.24 -82.03
C GLN A 635 -43.00 -23.18 -81.68
N GLN A 636 -42.34 -23.78 -82.67
CA GLN A 636 -41.14 -24.60 -82.48
C GLN A 636 -39.95 -23.80 -81.94
N GLN A 637 -39.86 -22.49 -82.20
CA GLN A 637 -38.90 -21.60 -81.54
C GLN A 637 -39.29 -21.31 -80.10
N LEU A 638 -40.57 -21.12 -79.77
CA LEU A 638 -41.03 -20.99 -78.38
C LEU A 638 -40.82 -22.30 -77.60
N ASP A 639 -41.22 -23.42 -78.18
CA ASP A 639 -41.05 -24.76 -77.64
C ASP A 639 -39.55 -25.10 -77.52
N ALA A 640 -38.70 -24.65 -78.46
CA ALA A 640 -37.26 -24.79 -78.37
C ALA A 640 -36.64 -23.86 -77.33
N TYR A 641 -37.10 -22.60 -77.18
CA TYR A 641 -36.64 -21.70 -76.11
C TYR A 641 -37.10 -22.17 -74.74
N GLU A 642 -38.29 -22.76 -74.61
CA GLU A 642 -38.75 -23.37 -73.36
C GLU A 642 -38.05 -24.71 -73.09
N ALA A 643 -37.78 -25.51 -74.12
CA ALA A 643 -36.94 -26.70 -73.99
C ALA A 643 -35.47 -26.35 -73.69
N GLU A 644 -34.92 -25.26 -74.23
CA GLU A 644 -33.56 -24.76 -73.97
C GLU A 644 -33.47 -24.13 -72.59
N LYS A 645 -34.47 -23.34 -72.15
CA LYS A 645 -34.62 -22.88 -70.77
C LYS A 645 -34.71 -24.05 -69.78
N ASN A 646 -35.51 -25.08 -70.10
CA ASN A 646 -35.66 -26.26 -69.26
C ASN A 646 -34.44 -27.19 -69.35
N ALA A 647 -33.74 -27.23 -70.48
CA ALA A 647 -32.45 -27.89 -70.63
C ALA A 647 -31.39 -27.17 -69.81
N LEU A 648 -31.25 -25.84 -69.91
CA LEU A 648 -30.34 -25.03 -69.09
C LEU A 648 -30.67 -25.10 -67.59
N LEU A 649 -31.94 -25.24 -67.19
CA LEU A 649 -32.31 -25.53 -65.79
C LEU A 649 -31.89 -26.95 -65.37
N ASN A 650 -32.09 -27.95 -66.24
CA ASN A 650 -31.66 -29.32 -65.98
C ASN A 650 -30.14 -29.53 -66.13
N GLU A 651 -29.44 -28.71 -66.91
CA GLU A 651 -28.00 -28.68 -67.09
C GLU A 651 -27.35 -27.89 -65.96
N HIS A 652 -27.95 -26.80 -65.48
CA HIS A 652 -27.49 -26.17 -64.23
C HIS A 652 -27.75 -27.11 -63.03
N GLY A 653 -28.84 -27.89 -63.05
CA GLY A 653 -29.08 -28.98 -62.09
C GLY A 653 -28.09 -30.13 -62.22
N ALA A 654 -27.85 -30.63 -63.43
CA ALA A 654 -26.94 -31.74 -63.72
C ALA A 654 -25.48 -31.35 -63.52
N ALA A 655 -25.06 -30.14 -63.91
CA ALA A 655 -23.75 -29.58 -63.64
C ALA A 655 -23.58 -29.26 -62.15
N GLN A 656 -24.63 -28.90 -61.40
CA GLN A 656 -24.53 -28.81 -59.94
C GLN A 656 -24.38 -30.20 -59.30
N VAL A 657 -25.08 -31.22 -59.83
CA VAL A 657 -24.93 -32.62 -59.40
C VAL A 657 -23.57 -33.20 -59.81
N GLU A 658 -23.04 -32.88 -60.98
CA GLU A 658 -21.69 -33.25 -61.42
C GLU A 658 -20.62 -32.48 -60.67
N LEU A 659 -20.80 -31.18 -60.36
CA LEU A 659 -19.88 -30.43 -59.50
C LEU A 659 -19.87 -31.01 -58.09
N ASN A 660 -21.04 -31.41 -57.56
CA ASN A 660 -21.14 -32.09 -56.27
C ASN A 660 -20.51 -33.50 -56.32
N ASN A 661 -20.75 -34.29 -57.37
CA ASN A 661 -20.15 -35.62 -57.57
C ASN A 661 -18.64 -35.54 -57.81
N LEU A 662 -18.17 -34.51 -58.52
CA LEU A 662 -16.76 -34.23 -58.78
C LEU A 662 -16.06 -33.70 -57.53
N SER A 663 -16.76 -32.93 -56.69
CA SER A 663 -16.32 -32.54 -55.35
C SER A 663 -16.21 -33.75 -54.43
N ASP A 664 -17.22 -34.64 -54.40
CA ASP A 664 -17.20 -35.91 -53.67
C ASP A 664 -16.14 -36.88 -54.21
N ALA A 665 -15.87 -36.86 -55.52
CA ALA A 665 -14.80 -37.61 -56.14
C ALA A 665 -13.43 -37.02 -55.78
N TYR A 666 -13.25 -35.70 -55.81
CA TYR A 666 -12.05 -35.00 -55.34
C TYR A 666 -11.78 -35.29 -53.87
N ALA A 667 -12.82 -35.27 -53.02
CA ALA A 667 -12.73 -35.59 -51.60
C ALA A 667 -12.30 -37.05 -51.35
N LYS A 668 -12.64 -37.96 -52.26
CA LYS A 668 -12.18 -39.37 -52.24
C LYS A 668 -10.77 -39.53 -52.84
N LEU A 669 -10.43 -38.81 -53.90
CA LEU A 669 -9.13 -38.86 -54.60
C LEU A 669 -7.99 -38.18 -53.83
N LEU A 670 -8.25 -37.07 -53.15
CA LEU A 670 -7.26 -36.34 -52.35
C LEU A 670 -6.90 -37.01 -51.02
N GLY A 671 -7.49 -38.17 -50.69
CA GLY A 671 -7.05 -39.02 -49.57
C GLY A 671 -7.05 -38.35 -48.18
N HIS A 672 -7.85 -37.29 -47.99
CA HIS A 672 -7.64 -36.34 -46.91
C HIS A 672 -8.20 -36.77 -45.54
N GLN A 673 -7.45 -37.61 -44.81
CA GLN A 673 -7.56 -37.64 -43.34
C GLN A 673 -7.39 -36.23 -42.76
N ASN A 674 -6.46 -35.45 -43.34
CA ASN A 674 -6.13 -34.08 -42.95
C ASN A 674 -7.34 -33.13 -42.96
N HIS A 675 -8.20 -33.17 -43.98
CA HIS A 675 -9.42 -32.34 -44.00
C HIS A 675 -10.52 -32.86 -43.08
N LYS A 676 -10.62 -34.17 -42.85
CA LYS A 676 -11.55 -34.72 -41.84
C LYS A 676 -11.13 -34.33 -40.42
N GLN A 677 -9.82 -34.26 -40.15
CA GLN A 677 -9.27 -33.68 -38.92
C GLN A 677 -9.52 -32.18 -38.85
N LYS A 678 -9.18 -31.39 -39.89
CA LYS A 678 -9.44 -29.94 -39.91
C LYS A 678 -10.92 -29.58 -39.73
N ILE A 679 -11.86 -30.29 -40.36
CA ILE A 679 -13.29 -30.07 -40.15
C ILE A 679 -13.69 -30.41 -38.70
N LYS A 680 -13.17 -31.50 -38.12
CA LYS A 680 -13.42 -31.84 -36.71
C LYS A 680 -12.78 -30.82 -35.75
N HIS A 681 -11.62 -30.26 -36.09
CA HIS A 681 -10.98 -29.19 -35.34
C HIS A 681 -11.73 -27.85 -35.49
N VAL A 682 -12.24 -27.52 -36.67
CA VAL A 682 -13.05 -26.31 -36.90
C VAL A 682 -14.40 -26.41 -36.19
N VAL A 683 -15.04 -27.58 -36.16
CA VAL A 683 -16.26 -27.80 -35.35
C VAL A 683 -15.93 -27.69 -33.85
N LYS A 684 -14.89 -28.39 -33.36
CA LYS A 684 -14.45 -28.29 -31.96
C LYS A 684 -14.06 -26.85 -31.59
N LEU A 685 -13.35 -26.13 -32.46
CA LEU A 685 -13.03 -24.72 -32.29
C LEU A 685 -14.27 -23.83 -32.35
N LYS A 686 -15.33 -24.20 -33.07
CA LYS A 686 -16.59 -23.44 -33.12
C LYS A 686 -17.46 -23.69 -31.89
N GLU A 687 -17.41 -24.88 -31.31
CA GLU A 687 -17.99 -25.20 -30.00
C GLU A 687 -17.20 -24.56 -28.86
N GLN A 688 -15.86 -24.63 -28.90
CA GLN A 688 -14.99 -23.90 -27.97
C GLN A 688 -15.15 -22.38 -28.11
N ASN A 689 -15.30 -21.82 -29.32
CA ASN A 689 -15.66 -20.40 -29.51
C ASN A 689 -17.12 -20.09 -29.16
N HIS A 690 -17.97 -21.08 -28.89
CA HIS A 690 -19.31 -20.86 -28.35
C HIS A 690 -19.27 -20.80 -26.82
N LEU A 691 -18.54 -21.73 -26.19
CA LEU A 691 -18.24 -21.73 -24.75
C LEU A 691 -17.41 -20.50 -24.34
N LEU A 692 -16.32 -20.21 -25.05
CA LEU A 692 -15.52 -18.99 -24.86
C LEU A 692 -16.31 -17.71 -25.16
N LYS A 693 -17.46 -17.75 -25.85
CA LYS A 693 -18.37 -16.59 -25.99
C LYS A 693 -19.46 -16.52 -24.92
N GLN A 694 -19.54 -17.52 -24.06
CA GLN A 694 -20.30 -17.49 -22.80
C GLN A 694 -19.38 -17.18 -21.60
N GLU A 695 -18.09 -17.51 -21.68
CA GLU A 695 -17.08 -17.22 -20.65
C GLU A 695 -16.38 -15.87 -20.84
N ASN A 696 -16.08 -15.41 -22.07
CA ASN A 696 -15.47 -14.10 -22.29
C ASN A 696 -16.47 -12.94 -22.21
N VAL A 697 -16.82 -12.55 -20.98
CA VAL A 697 -17.01 -11.13 -20.64
C VAL A 697 -15.66 -10.55 -20.20
N HIS A 698 -14.62 -10.72 -21.03
CA HIS A 698 -13.30 -10.15 -20.79
C HIS A 698 -13.38 -8.64 -21.01
N VAL A 699 -13.46 -7.89 -19.93
CA VAL A 699 -13.48 -6.42 -19.92
C VAL A 699 -12.11 -5.93 -20.43
N PRO A 700 -12.04 -4.95 -21.35
CA PRO A 700 -10.77 -4.50 -21.91
C PRO A 700 -9.82 -4.01 -20.81
N PHE A 701 -8.55 -4.43 -20.87
CA PHE A 701 -7.46 -4.12 -19.93
C PHE A 701 -7.48 -2.64 -19.48
N ARG A 702 -8.08 -2.40 -18.30
CA ARG A 702 -8.15 -1.06 -17.72
C ARG A 702 -6.87 -0.79 -16.94
N ARG A 703 -6.35 0.43 -17.12
CA ARG A 703 -5.11 0.90 -16.50
C ARG A 703 -5.41 1.77 -15.28
N VAL A 704 -4.74 1.53 -14.16
CA VAL A 704 -4.93 2.32 -12.92
C VAL A 704 -3.59 2.71 -12.30
N LEU A 705 -3.48 4.00 -11.96
CA LEU A 705 -2.31 4.60 -11.33
C LEU A 705 -2.60 4.87 -9.85
N VAL A 706 -1.86 4.23 -8.93
CA VAL A 706 -2.03 4.39 -7.48
C VAL A 706 -0.90 5.24 -6.92
N THR A 707 -1.16 6.50 -6.59
CA THR A 707 -0.13 7.36 -5.97
C THR A 707 -0.01 7.07 -4.49
N GLY A 708 1.23 7.08 -3.97
CA GLY A 708 1.47 6.70 -2.58
C GLY A 708 1.26 5.20 -2.34
N ALA A 709 1.47 4.34 -3.36
CA ALA A 709 1.36 2.89 -3.27
C ALA A 709 2.23 2.26 -2.17
N THR A 710 3.31 2.94 -1.74
CA THR A 710 4.15 2.53 -0.58
C THR A 710 3.48 2.80 0.79
N GLY A 711 2.37 3.53 0.82
CA GLY A 711 1.61 3.93 2.01
C GLY A 711 0.80 2.79 2.63
N LEU A 712 0.06 3.09 3.70
CA LEU A 712 -0.81 2.11 4.36
C LEU A 712 -1.98 1.70 3.45
N LEU A 713 -2.78 2.68 3.03
CA LEU A 713 -3.90 2.46 2.10
C LEU A 713 -3.41 2.10 0.69
N GLY A 714 -2.38 2.79 0.19
CA GLY A 714 -1.89 2.60 -1.18
C GLY A 714 -1.45 1.17 -1.50
N ARG A 715 -0.88 0.42 -0.54
CA ARG A 715 -0.55 -1.00 -0.74
C ARG A 715 -1.81 -1.88 -0.87
N ALA A 716 -2.84 -1.60 -0.10
CA ALA A 716 -4.10 -2.32 -0.16
C ALA A 716 -4.86 -2.00 -1.45
N VAL A 717 -4.95 -0.73 -1.84
CA VAL A 717 -5.54 -0.28 -3.11
C VAL A 717 -4.81 -0.89 -4.31
N TYR A 718 -3.47 -0.84 -4.33
CA TYR A 718 -2.67 -1.46 -5.39
C TYR A 718 -2.95 -2.97 -5.48
N LYS A 719 -2.98 -3.67 -4.33
CA LYS A 719 -3.28 -5.10 -4.32
C LYS A 719 -4.70 -5.38 -4.80
N GLU A 720 -5.72 -4.65 -4.34
CA GLU A 720 -7.12 -4.86 -4.73
C GLU A 720 -7.30 -4.74 -6.26
N PHE A 721 -6.69 -3.74 -6.90
CA PHE A 721 -6.74 -3.62 -8.36
C PHE A 721 -5.94 -4.73 -9.07
N GLN A 722 -4.79 -5.15 -8.52
CA GLN A 722 -3.99 -6.25 -9.05
C GLN A 722 -4.72 -7.61 -8.96
N ASP A 723 -5.38 -7.89 -7.84
CA ASP A 723 -6.14 -9.12 -7.59
C ASP A 723 -7.47 -9.18 -8.40
N ASN A 724 -7.87 -8.08 -9.06
CA ASN A 724 -9.07 -7.97 -9.90
C ASN A 724 -8.74 -7.71 -11.39
N ASP A 725 -7.59 -8.18 -11.89
CA ASP A 725 -7.16 -8.11 -13.30
C ASP A 725 -6.96 -6.70 -13.91
N TRP A 726 -6.74 -5.66 -13.11
CA TRP A 726 -6.39 -4.34 -13.65
C TRP A 726 -4.88 -4.21 -13.91
N TYR A 727 -4.50 -3.58 -15.02
CA TYR A 727 -3.11 -3.19 -15.26
C TYR A 727 -2.73 -2.04 -14.31
N THR A 728 -2.09 -2.40 -13.21
CA THR A 728 -1.96 -1.56 -12.02
C THR A 728 -0.51 -1.11 -11.86
N VAL A 729 -0.26 0.19 -12.00
CA VAL A 729 1.01 0.82 -11.65
C VAL A 729 0.85 1.56 -10.33
N GLY A 730 1.70 1.23 -9.37
CA GLY A 730 1.82 1.96 -8.12
C GLY A 730 3.05 2.85 -8.15
N CYS A 731 2.93 4.10 -7.70
CA CYS A 731 4.07 4.99 -7.53
C CYS A 731 4.23 5.46 -6.08
N GLY A 732 5.45 5.84 -5.72
CA GLY A 732 5.79 6.39 -4.42
C GLY A 732 7.12 7.12 -4.45
N TYR A 733 7.58 7.56 -3.28
CA TYR A 733 8.80 8.36 -3.16
C TYR A 733 9.95 7.54 -2.55
N SER A 734 10.26 7.71 -1.25
CA SER A 734 11.44 7.14 -0.58
C SER A 734 11.52 5.61 -0.46
N ARG A 735 10.45 4.87 -0.80
CA ARG A 735 10.34 3.42 -0.63
C ARG A 735 9.76 2.72 -1.87
N ALA A 736 9.92 3.33 -3.04
CA ALA A 736 9.25 2.90 -4.27
C ALA A 736 9.92 1.67 -4.89
N ARG A 737 11.16 1.83 -5.35
CA ARG A 737 11.96 0.74 -5.94
C ARG A 737 12.21 -0.39 -4.93
N PRO A 738 12.32 -1.66 -5.38
CA PRO A 738 12.14 -2.09 -6.77
C PRO A 738 10.66 -2.16 -7.22
N ARG A 739 9.73 -2.42 -6.29
CA ARG A 739 8.32 -2.81 -6.60
C ARG A 739 7.44 -1.73 -7.24
N PHE A 740 7.74 -0.45 -7.03
CA PHE A 740 6.89 0.68 -7.44
C PHE A 740 7.72 1.77 -8.12
N GLU A 741 7.06 2.56 -8.98
CA GLU A 741 7.70 3.68 -9.66
C GLU A 741 8.05 4.83 -8.71
N LYS A 742 9.25 5.39 -8.87
CA LYS A 742 9.76 6.47 -8.03
C LYS A 742 9.35 7.83 -8.61
N CYS A 743 8.24 8.38 -8.12
CA CYS A 743 7.73 9.70 -8.51
C CYS A 743 7.72 10.66 -7.31
N ASN A 744 8.20 11.89 -7.52
CA ASN A 744 8.00 12.99 -6.59
C ASN A 744 6.75 13.77 -7.03
N LEU A 745 5.66 13.73 -6.25
CA LEU A 745 4.42 14.42 -6.63
C LEU A 745 4.52 15.96 -6.54
N LEU A 746 5.62 16.49 -5.99
CA LEU A 746 5.94 17.93 -6.03
C LEU A 746 6.59 18.35 -7.36
N ASP A 747 7.05 17.40 -8.16
CA ASP A 747 7.61 17.61 -9.50
C ASP A 747 6.50 17.43 -10.54
N ALA A 748 5.99 18.56 -11.05
CA ALA A 748 4.87 18.56 -11.99
C ALA A 748 5.22 17.93 -13.34
N ASP A 749 6.49 18.01 -13.77
CA ASP A 749 6.91 17.47 -15.06
C ASP A 749 7.12 15.95 -14.97
N ALA A 750 7.64 15.45 -13.85
CA ALA A 750 7.69 14.01 -13.57
C ALA A 750 6.30 13.38 -13.40
N VAL A 751 5.35 14.11 -12.79
CA VAL A 751 3.93 13.67 -12.70
C VAL A 751 3.29 13.64 -14.09
N ARG A 752 3.49 14.68 -14.92
CA ARG A 752 2.98 14.73 -16.29
C ARG A 752 3.54 13.59 -17.14
N ALA A 753 4.85 13.37 -17.12
CA ALA A 753 5.50 12.29 -17.87
C ALA A 753 4.89 10.93 -17.52
N MET A 754 4.79 10.60 -16.22
CA MET A 754 4.19 9.35 -15.74
C MET A 754 2.74 9.16 -16.20
N ILE A 755 1.91 10.20 -16.20
CA ILE A 755 0.52 10.11 -16.69
C ILE A 755 0.47 9.98 -18.21
N GLN A 756 1.30 10.72 -18.94
CA GLN A 756 1.31 10.72 -20.41
C GLN A 756 1.87 9.41 -21.00
N GLU A 757 2.83 8.78 -20.33
CA GLU A 757 3.36 7.46 -20.69
C GLU A 757 2.37 6.34 -20.37
N PHE A 758 1.87 6.29 -19.13
CA PHE A 758 1.00 5.20 -18.66
C PHE A 758 -0.45 5.29 -19.17
N GLN A 759 -0.93 6.49 -19.51
CA GLN A 759 -2.32 6.76 -19.96
C GLN A 759 -3.36 6.08 -19.05
N PRO A 760 -3.42 6.40 -17.74
CA PRO A 760 -4.35 5.77 -16.81
C PRO A 760 -5.81 5.98 -17.22
N HIS A 761 -6.67 5.01 -16.91
CA HIS A 761 -8.13 5.19 -16.95
C HIS A 761 -8.67 5.66 -15.59
N VAL A 762 -7.99 5.26 -14.51
CA VAL A 762 -8.30 5.64 -13.12
C VAL A 762 -6.99 6.07 -12.43
N ILE A 763 -7.05 7.12 -11.61
CA ILE A 763 -5.94 7.56 -10.76
C ILE A 763 -6.43 7.58 -9.32
N VAL A 764 -5.81 6.82 -8.41
CA VAL A 764 -6.17 6.79 -6.99
C VAL A 764 -5.08 7.46 -6.17
N HIS A 765 -5.38 8.66 -5.66
CA HIS A 765 -4.44 9.50 -4.94
C HIS A 765 -4.43 9.16 -3.45
N CYS A 766 -3.53 8.25 -3.03
CA CYS A 766 -3.36 7.86 -1.63
C CYS A 766 -2.16 8.54 -0.94
N ALA A 767 -1.40 9.36 -1.66
CA ALA A 767 -0.29 10.14 -1.10
C ALA A 767 -0.80 11.34 -0.28
N ALA A 768 -0.26 11.52 0.92
CA ALA A 768 -0.49 12.70 1.76
C ALA A 768 0.53 12.72 2.90
N GLU A 769 0.86 13.90 3.44
CA GLU A 769 1.34 13.97 4.82
C GLU A 769 0.13 13.97 5.76
N ARG A 770 0.12 13.03 6.71
CA ARG A 770 -1.01 12.69 7.59
C ARG A 770 -0.64 12.60 9.07
N ARG A 771 0.58 12.99 9.43
CA ARG A 771 1.07 13.07 10.81
C ARG A 771 0.84 14.50 11.29
N PRO A 772 -0.16 14.79 12.15
CA PRO A 772 -0.53 16.18 12.47
C PRO A 772 0.65 16.99 13.03
N ASP A 773 1.51 16.35 13.82
CA ASP A 773 2.69 16.96 14.45
C ASP A 773 3.78 17.33 13.41
N VAL A 774 3.80 16.66 12.25
CA VAL A 774 4.66 17.00 11.11
C VAL A 774 4.00 18.06 10.24
N VAL A 775 2.67 18.00 10.05
CA VAL A 775 1.91 19.06 9.35
C VAL A 775 2.04 20.41 10.07
N GLU A 776 1.99 20.44 11.41
CA GLU A 776 2.12 21.66 12.23
C GLU A 776 3.56 22.17 12.34
N SER A 777 4.58 21.33 12.10
CA SER A 777 6.00 21.74 12.11
C SER A 777 6.59 21.98 10.71
N GLN A 778 5.94 21.50 9.64
CA GLN A 778 6.37 21.62 8.24
C GLN A 778 5.21 22.04 7.33
N THR A 779 4.45 23.05 7.78
CA THR A 779 3.25 23.61 7.12
C THR A 779 3.37 23.70 5.60
N ASP A 780 4.42 24.36 5.09
CA ASP A 780 4.56 24.63 3.66
C ASP A 780 4.73 23.35 2.84
N ALA A 781 5.50 22.38 3.33
CA ALA A 781 5.68 21.08 2.70
C ALA A 781 4.40 20.23 2.75
N ALA A 782 3.64 20.33 3.85
CA ALA A 782 2.35 19.66 3.98
C ALA A 782 1.29 20.26 3.03
N ILE A 783 1.26 21.59 2.85
CA ILE A 783 0.40 22.27 1.87
C ILE A 783 0.80 21.84 0.45
N GLN A 784 2.09 21.89 0.10
CA GLN A 784 2.59 21.48 -1.21
C GLN A 784 2.18 20.03 -1.55
N LEU A 785 2.27 19.09 -0.60
CA LEU A 785 1.94 17.69 -0.84
C LEU A 785 0.42 17.37 -0.78
N ASN A 786 -0.34 18.00 0.12
CA ASN A 786 -1.76 17.69 0.31
C ASN A 786 -2.70 18.50 -0.60
N VAL A 787 -2.28 19.72 -0.98
CA VAL A 787 -3.03 20.66 -1.83
C VAL A 787 -2.42 20.73 -3.23
N SER A 788 -1.22 21.29 -3.38
CA SER A 788 -0.67 21.63 -4.69
C SER A 788 -0.43 20.39 -5.58
N ALA A 789 0.13 19.32 -5.00
CA ALA A 789 0.33 18.05 -5.71
C ALA A 789 -1.01 17.35 -6.06
N ALA A 790 -2.07 17.54 -5.27
CA ALA A 790 -3.39 17.02 -5.58
C ALA A 790 -4.01 17.78 -6.76
N GLY A 791 -3.90 19.12 -6.74
CA GLY A 791 -4.30 19.99 -7.85
C GLY A 791 -3.56 19.67 -9.14
N ASN A 792 -2.23 19.57 -9.09
CA ASN A 792 -1.42 19.23 -10.26
C ASN A 792 -1.80 17.86 -10.82
N LEU A 793 -2.00 16.85 -9.97
CA LEU A 793 -2.43 15.53 -10.41
C LEU A 793 -3.82 15.54 -11.05
N ALA A 794 -4.76 16.33 -10.55
CA ALA A 794 -6.09 16.49 -11.14
C ALA A 794 -6.03 17.22 -12.50
N LYS A 795 -5.19 18.25 -12.62
CA LYS A 795 -4.99 19.03 -13.86
C LYS A 795 -4.35 18.18 -14.97
N GLU A 796 -3.34 17.37 -14.64
CA GLU A 796 -2.67 16.47 -15.59
C GLU A 796 -3.49 15.19 -15.90
N ALA A 797 -4.50 14.83 -15.09
CA ALA A 797 -5.29 13.61 -15.27
C ALA A 797 -6.10 13.57 -16.59
N GLY A 798 -6.47 14.73 -17.15
CA GLY A 798 -7.18 14.85 -18.42
C GLY A 798 -8.54 14.15 -18.44
N VAL A 799 -8.60 12.95 -19.05
CA VAL A 799 -9.82 12.12 -19.14
C VAL A 799 -9.88 11.01 -18.07
N SER A 800 -8.85 10.87 -17.24
CA SER A 800 -8.76 9.82 -16.20
C SER A 800 -9.77 10.08 -15.08
N PHE A 801 -10.38 9.01 -14.53
CA PHE A 801 -11.21 9.14 -13.33
C PHE A 801 -10.33 9.23 -12.07
N VAL A 802 -10.30 10.41 -11.44
CA VAL A 802 -9.47 10.66 -10.24
C VAL A 802 -10.27 10.38 -8.96
N ILE A 803 -9.72 9.54 -8.09
CA ILE A 803 -10.21 9.27 -6.74
C ILE A 803 -9.24 9.93 -5.74
N TYR A 804 -9.64 11.06 -5.16
CA TYR A 804 -8.89 11.74 -4.10
C TYR A 804 -9.28 11.20 -2.72
N ILE A 805 -8.31 10.64 -1.97
CA ILE A 805 -8.57 10.17 -0.62
C ILE A 805 -8.46 11.34 0.37
N SER A 806 -9.58 11.74 0.97
CA SER A 806 -9.65 12.77 2.02
C SER A 806 -9.73 12.18 3.44
N THR A 807 -10.27 12.93 4.41
CA THR A 807 -10.35 12.56 5.84
C THR A 807 -11.60 13.12 6.51
N ASP A 808 -12.10 12.37 7.49
CA ASP A 808 -13.04 12.80 8.52
C ASP A 808 -12.63 14.09 9.28
N TYR A 809 -11.34 14.43 9.32
CA TYR A 809 -10.81 15.64 9.97
C TYR A 809 -11.18 16.95 9.26
N VAL A 810 -11.88 16.91 8.12
CA VAL A 810 -12.52 18.11 7.54
C VAL A 810 -13.71 18.60 8.36
N PHE A 811 -14.26 17.80 9.28
CA PHE A 811 -15.37 18.16 10.17
C PHE A 811 -14.90 18.43 11.62
N ASP A 812 -15.72 19.15 12.41
CA ASP A 812 -15.40 19.47 13.81
C ASP A 812 -15.84 18.41 14.83
N GLY A 813 -16.58 17.39 14.39
CA GLY A 813 -17.06 16.29 15.23
C GLY A 813 -18.09 16.68 16.29
N ARG A 814 -18.84 17.76 16.06
CA ARG A 814 -19.90 18.28 16.95
C ARG A 814 -21.32 17.85 16.58
N ASN A 815 -21.60 17.61 15.31
CA ASN A 815 -22.95 17.24 14.82
C ASN A 815 -22.92 16.00 13.90
N PRO A 816 -22.54 14.82 14.43
CA PRO A 816 -22.57 13.55 13.70
C PRO A 816 -23.98 12.95 13.58
N PRO A 817 -24.23 12.05 12.61
CA PRO A 817 -23.32 11.69 11.53
C PRO A 817 -23.30 12.78 10.44
N TYR A 818 -22.13 13.00 9.82
CA TYR A 818 -21.96 14.00 8.75
C TYR A 818 -22.33 13.42 7.39
N ASP A 819 -23.29 14.05 6.72
CA ASP A 819 -23.62 13.79 5.31
C ASP A 819 -22.60 14.45 4.37
N VAL A 820 -22.54 13.98 3.13
CA VAL A 820 -21.66 14.52 2.08
C VAL A 820 -21.97 15.98 1.69
N ASN A 821 -23.12 16.52 2.10
CA ASN A 821 -23.52 17.91 1.88
C ASN A 821 -23.36 18.80 3.12
N ASP A 822 -22.95 18.26 4.28
CA ASP A 822 -22.69 19.06 5.49
C ASP A 822 -21.47 19.97 5.30
N THR A 823 -21.50 21.14 5.94
CA THR A 823 -20.44 22.14 5.78
C THR A 823 -19.17 21.75 6.55
N PRO A 824 -18.01 21.55 5.89
CA PRO A 824 -16.77 21.19 6.57
C PRO A 824 -16.24 22.35 7.44
N ASN A 825 -15.70 22.01 8.61
CA ASN A 825 -15.17 22.92 9.63
C ASN A 825 -13.91 22.33 10.33
N PRO A 826 -12.75 22.28 9.65
CA PRO A 826 -11.56 21.57 10.16
C PRO A 826 -10.91 22.27 11.35
N LEU A 827 -10.74 21.52 12.46
CA LEU A 827 -10.16 22.03 13.71
C LEU A 827 -8.63 22.14 13.71
N ASN A 828 -7.94 21.43 12.83
CA ASN A 828 -6.47 21.35 12.77
C ASN A 828 -5.95 21.59 11.34
N LEU A 829 -4.64 21.81 11.22
CA LEU A 829 -4.01 22.13 9.94
C LEU A 829 -4.07 20.98 8.93
N TYR A 830 -3.99 19.71 9.39
CA TYR A 830 -4.14 18.55 8.49
C TYR A 830 -5.51 18.54 7.81
N GLY A 831 -6.60 18.68 8.58
CA GLY A 831 -7.96 18.78 8.05
C GLY A 831 -8.15 19.96 7.08
N LYS A 832 -7.49 21.11 7.34
CA LYS A 832 -7.48 22.25 6.41
C LYS A 832 -6.81 21.91 5.09
N THR A 833 -5.59 21.39 5.11
CA THR A 833 -4.88 21.01 3.86
C THR A 833 -5.60 19.94 3.05
N LYS A 834 -6.40 19.07 3.68
CA LYS A 834 -7.23 18.08 2.97
C LYS A 834 -8.49 18.69 2.36
N LEU A 835 -9.16 19.60 3.08
CA LEU A 835 -10.30 20.37 2.56
C LEU A 835 -9.88 21.35 1.44
N GLU A 836 -8.67 21.89 1.50
CA GLU A 836 -8.08 22.72 0.46
C GLU A 836 -7.76 21.85 -0.78
N GLY A 837 -7.16 20.67 -0.60
CA GLY A 837 -6.91 19.71 -1.68
C GLY A 837 -8.18 19.16 -2.37
N GLU A 838 -9.31 19.05 -1.65
CA GLU A 838 -10.63 18.77 -2.24
C GLU A 838 -11.13 19.89 -3.18
N ARG A 839 -10.65 21.12 -3.01
CA ARG A 839 -11.18 22.34 -3.65
C ARG A 839 -10.22 22.98 -4.66
N GLU A 840 -8.96 22.53 -4.67
CA GLU A 840 -7.88 23.05 -5.50
C GLU A 840 -8.12 22.84 -7.02
N ASP A 841 -8.87 21.82 -7.42
CA ASP A 841 -9.25 21.63 -8.84
C ASP A 841 -10.75 21.27 -9.03
N PRO A 842 -11.51 22.03 -9.84
CA PRO A 842 -12.94 21.79 -10.08
C PRO A 842 -13.31 20.48 -10.79
N SER A 843 -12.35 19.70 -11.30
CA SER A 843 -12.61 18.35 -11.81
C SER A 843 -12.89 17.35 -10.70
N LEU A 844 -12.33 17.57 -9.50
CA LEU A 844 -12.58 16.76 -8.31
C LEU A 844 -14.00 17.01 -7.80
N ARG A 845 -14.91 16.08 -8.08
CA ARG A 845 -16.34 16.23 -7.80
C ARG A 845 -17.04 14.90 -7.52
N GLY A 846 -18.14 14.96 -6.78
CA GLY A 846 -18.86 13.78 -6.30
C GLY A 846 -18.23 13.27 -5.02
N ILE A 847 -18.47 13.98 -3.91
CA ILE A 847 -17.98 13.58 -2.58
C ILE A 847 -18.73 12.33 -2.13
N PHE A 848 -17.98 11.32 -1.67
CA PHE A 848 -18.49 10.09 -1.09
C PHE A 848 -17.82 9.84 0.26
N HIS A 849 -18.60 9.37 1.22
CA HIS A 849 -18.12 8.97 2.53
C HIS A 849 -18.04 7.45 2.64
N PHE A 850 -16.95 6.94 3.21
CA PHE A 850 -16.80 5.54 3.55
C PHE A 850 -16.16 5.40 4.94
N SER A 851 -16.73 4.54 5.77
CA SER A 851 -16.26 4.27 7.13
C SER A 851 -16.72 2.87 7.59
N GLY A 852 -16.07 2.34 8.60
CA GLY A 852 -16.58 1.20 9.37
C GLY A 852 -17.85 1.57 10.14
N ASN A 853 -18.65 0.56 10.47
CA ASN A 853 -19.89 0.68 11.25
C ASN A 853 -19.69 0.45 12.76
N GLU A 854 -18.54 -0.06 13.19
CA GLU A 854 -18.16 -0.20 14.59
C GLU A 854 -17.52 1.10 15.12
N GLN A 855 -18.29 1.93 15.81
CA GLN A 855 -17.76 3.11 16.50
C GLN A 855 -16.96 2.69 17.74
N MET A 856 -15.71 3.16 17.86
CA MET A 856 -14.83 2.87 19.01
C MET A 856 -13.93 4.06 19.36
N THR A 857 -13.74 4.32 20.65
CA THR A 857 -12.63 5.15 21.14
C THR A 857 -11.29 4.40 21.05
N LYS A 858 -10.17 5.11 21.25
CA LYS A 858 -8.84 4.47 21.36
C LYS A 858 -8.76 3.44 22.50
N TYR A 859 -9.49 3.64 23.59
CA TYR A 859 -9.54 2.70 24.70
C TYR A 859 -10.29 1.42 24.31
N GLU A 860 -11.44 1.55 23.65
CA GLU A 860 -12.22 0.40 23.18
C GLU A 860 -11.49 -0.36 22.06
N MET A 861 -10.80 0.32 21.14
CA MET A 861 -9.92 -0.34 20.17
C MET A 861 -8.80 -1.13 20.86
N ALA A 862 -8.15 -0.56 21.89
CA ALA A 862 -7.11 -1.28 22.65
C ALA A 862 -7.66 -2.50 23.41
N CYS A 863 -8.87 -2.40 23.98
CA CYS A 863 -9.55 -3.54 24.58
C CYS A 863 -9.97 -4.59 23.53
N ALA A 864 -10.46 -4.17 22.37
CA ALA A 864 -10.84 -5.06 21.28
C ALA A 864 -9.65 -5.78 20.64
N ILE A 865 -8.47 -5.14 20.59
CA ILE A 865 -7.19 -5.77 20.26
C ILE A 865 -6.83 -6.82 21.31
N ALA A 866 -6.88 -6.46 22.60
CA ALA A 866 -6.59 -7.41 23.67
C ALA A 866 -7.51 -8.63 23.61
N ASP A 867 -8.82 -8.45 23.43
CA ASP A 867 -9.79 -9.52 23.22
C ASP A 867 -9.44 -10.41 22.00
N ALA A 868 -9.10 -9.81 20.85
CA ALA A 868 -8.84 -10.53 19.61
C ALA A 868 -7.62 -11.48 19.69
N PHE A 869 -6.67 -11.14 20.57
CA PHE A 869 -5.48 -11.94 20.90
C PHE A 869 -5.57 -12.66 22.26
N SER A 870 -6.72 -12.59 22.95
CA SER A 870 -6.93 -13.18 24.30
C SER A 870 -5.93 -12.70 25.36
N LEU A 871 -5.50 -11.44 25.26
CA LEU A 871 -4.60 -10.76 26.20
C LEU A 871 -5.40 -10.03 27.31
N PRO A 872 -4.83 -9.85 28.53
CA PRO A 872 -5.53 -9.21 29.63
C PRO A 872 -5.62 -7.69 29.45
N SER A 873 -6.82 -7.16 29.22
CA SER A 873 -7.11 -5.72 29.09
C SER A 873 -7.13 -4.94 30.41
N SER A 874 -7.08 -5.62 31.57
CA SER A 874 -7.24 -5.02 32.92
C SER A 874 -6.17 -4.00 33.34
N HIS A 875 -5.07 -3.88 32.59
CA HIS A 875 -4.03 -2.88 32.82
C HIS A 875 -4.28 -1.57 32.04
N LEU A 876 -5.16 -1.60 31.03
CA LEU A 876 -5.54 -0.44 30.23
C LEU A 876 -6.43 0.49 31.07
N ARG A 877 -6.17 1.80 31.01
CA ARG A 877 -6.95 2.82 31.73
C ARG A 877 -7.60 3.78 30.73
N PRO A 878 -8.93 3.99 30.79
CA PRO A 878 -9.57 5.03 29.98
C PRO A 878 -9.17 6.41 30.51
N ILE A 879 -8.93 7.34 29.61
CA ILE A 879 -8.72 8.76 29.91
C ILE A 879 -9.75 9.53 29.10
N THR A 880 -10.73 10.12 29.79
CA THR A 880 -11.89 10.81 29.19
C THR A 880 -11.68 12.29 28.95
N GLU A 881 -10.66 12.89 29.58
CA GLU A 881 -10.31 14.30 29.44
C GLU A 881 -9.04 14.44 28.57
N THR A 882 -9.05 15.38 27.61
CA THR A 882 -7.88 15.65 26.77
C THR A 882 -6.71 16.17 27.63
N PRO A 883 -5.55 15.48 27.67
CA PRO A 883 -4.42 15.94 28.47
C PRO A 883 -3.94 17.33 28.03
N VAL A 884 -3.76 18.24 29.00
CA VAL A 884 -3.26 19.60 28.77
C VAL A 884 -1.86 19.52 28.15
N GLY A 885 -1.68 20.11 26.96
CA GLY A 885 -0.45 19.99 26.17
C GLY A 885 -0.44 18.87 25.13
N SER A 886 -1.55 18.16 24.93
CA SER A 886 -1.78 17.41 23.68
C SER A 886 -1.72 18.38 22.48
N GLY A 887 -1.06 17.98 21.38
CA GLY A 887 -0.86 18.80 20.18
C GLY A 887 -2.13 19.01 19.34
N ALA A 888 -2.04 18.81 18.02
CA ALA A 888 -3.11 19.04 17.05
C ALA A 888 -4.53 18.68 17.55
N LEU A 889 -5.43 19.68 17.53
CA LEU A 889 -6.83 19.56 17.96
C LEU A 889 -7.55 18.45 17.18
N ARG A 890 -8.39 17.66 17.86
CA ARG A 890 -9.10 16.52 17.24
C ARG A 890 -10.62 16.69 17.34
N PRO A 891 -11.39 16.33 16.31
CA PRO A 891 -12.85 16.30 16.38
C PRO A 891 -13.32 15.29 17.42
N HIS A 892 -14.42 15.57 18.11
CA HIS A 892 -14.94 14.72 19.20
C HIS A 892 -15.59 13.43 18.68
N ASN A 893 -16.53 13.55 17.72
CA ASN A 893 -17.06 12.42 16.97
C ASN A 893 -17.26 12.79 15.48
N PRO A 894 -16.27 12.59 14.60
CA PRO A 894 -16.36 12.90 13.16
C PRO A 894 -16.99 11.75 12.35
N GLN A 895 -18.01 11.09 12.90
CA GLN A 895 -18.68 9.96 12.25
C GLN A 895 -19.32 10.37 10.92
N LEU A 896 -19.03 9.64 9.84
CA LEU A 896 -19.53 9.92 8.50
C LEU A 896 -20.76 9.06 8.16
N ASP A 897 -21.80 9.65 7.57
CA ASP A 897 -22.90 8.90 6.93
C ASP A 897 -22.42 8.31 5.60
N CYS A 898 -22.51 6.98 5.46
CA CYS A 898 -22.07 6.23 4.28
C CYS A 898 -23.20 5.94 3.28
N SER A 899 -24.44 6.37 3.57
CA SER A 899 -25.66 6.03 2.82
C SER A 899 -25.54 6.25 1.31
N ARG A 900 -24.74 7.23 0.87
CA ARG A 900 -24.53 7.51 -0.56
C ARG A 900 -23.86 6.36 -1.32
N LEU A 901 -22.91 5.65 -0.72
CA LEU A 901 -22.26 4.48 -1.34
C LEU A 901 -23.09 3.20 -1.14
N GLU A 902 -23.73 3.06 0.01
CA GLU A 902 -24.60 1.92 0.32
C GLU A 902 -25.79 1.84 -0.64
N ASN A 903 -26.41 2.98 -0.97
CA ASN A 903 -27.47 3.08 -1.99
C ASN A 903 -26.99 2.77 -3.43
N LEU A 904 -25.68 2.74 -3.68
CA LEU A 904 -25.08 2.28 -4.94
C LEU A 904 -24.65 0.81 -4.91
N GLY A 905 -24.83 0.12 -3.78
CA GLY A 905 -24.32 -1.24 -3.56
C GLY A 905 -22.80 -1.32 -3.36
N ILE A 906 -22.13 -0.19 -3.08
CA ILE A 906 -20.68 -0.10 -2.96
C ILE A 906 -20.28 -0.09 -1.48
N GLY A 907 -19.59 -1.13 -1.03
CA GLY A 907 -18.93 -1.15 0.27
C GLY A 907 -18.75 -2.55 0.86
N HIS A 908 -17.56 -2.83 1.37
CA HIS A 908 -17.24 -4.04 2.13
C HIS A 908 -16.67 -3.66 3.49
N ARG A 909 -17.22 -4.21 4.59
CA ARG A 909 -16.82 -3.90 5.97
C ARG A 909 -16.35 -5.16 6.69
N THR A 910 -15.04 -5.38 6.71
CA THR A 910 -14.42 -6.39 7.56
C THR A 910 -14.57 -6.00 9.04
N PRO A 911 -15.09 -6.87 9.92
CA PRO A 911 -15.22 -6.56 11.35
C PRO A 911 -13.88 -6.23 12.00
N PHE A 912 -13.85 -5.24 12.89
CA PHE A 912 -12.61 -4.71 13.49
C PHE A 912 -11.78 -5.80 14.16
N LYS A 913 -12.42 -6.68 14.97
CA LYS A 913 -11.73 -7.80 15.65
C LYS A 913 -11.16 -8.85 14.69
N GLN A 914 -11.66 -8.95 13.47
CA GLN A 914 -11.05 -9.79 12.43
C GLN A 914 -9.87 -9.05 11.78
N GLY A 915 -10.12 -7.88 11.18
CA GLY A 915 -9.10 -7.14 10.43
C GLY A 915 -7.88 -6.76 11.29
N ILE A 916 -8.10 -6.35 12.55
CA ILE A 916 -6.99 -6.00 13.45
C ILE A 916 -6.17 -7.23 13.87
N LYS A 917 -6.77 -8.42 13.88
CA LYS A 917 -6.07 -9.68 14.15
C LYS A 917 -5.20 -10.07 12.97
N GLU A 918 -5.73 -9.97 11.75
CA GLU A 918 -5.00 -10.17 10.50
C GLU A 918 -3.83 -9.18 10.34
N CYS A 919 -4.01 -7.91 10.76
CA CYS A 919 -2.94 -6.91 10.73
C CYS A 919 -1.86 -7.07 11.82
N LEU A 920 -2.20 -7.50 13.04
CA LEU A 920 -1.29 -7.46 14.19
C LEU A 920 -0.68 -8.80 14.59
N TRP A 921 -1.14 -9.95 14.08
CA TRP A 921 -0.57 -11.25 14.46
C TRP A 921 0.96 -11.39 14.23
N PRO A 922 1.60 -10.78 13.20
CA PRO A 922 3.06 -10.88 13.03
C PRO A 922 3.86 -10.15 14.12
N PHE A 923 3.20 -9.24 14.84
CA PHE A 923 3.79 -8.41 15.89
C PHE A 923 3.46 -8.91 17.31
N LEU A 924 2.75 -10.03 17.43
CA LEU A 924 2.41 -10.63 18.72
C LEU A 924 3.66 -11.27 19.35
N HIS A 925 4.25 -10.58 20.33
CA HIS A 925 5.45 -11.06 21.02
C HIS A 925 5.20 -12.36 21.79
N ASP A 926 5.66 -13.47 21.23
CA ASP A 926 5.80 -14.73 21.92
C ASP A 926 6.92 -14.65 22.98
N LYS A 927 6.57 -14.89 24.25
CA LYS A 927 7.46 -14.68 25.39
C LYS A 927 8.60 -15.68 25.45
N ARG A 928 8.37 -16.97 25.10
CA ARG A 928 9.31 -18.12 25.19
C ARG A 928 10.55 -17.89 26.07
N TRP A 929 11.72 -17.70 25.47
CA TRP A 929 13.02 -17.49 26.14
C TRP A 929 13.28 -16.02 26.53
N ARG A 930 12.47 -15.09 26.02
CA ARG A 930 12.61 -13.64 26.17
C ARG A 930 11.98 -13.16 27.48
N GLN A 931 12.44 -13.73 28.62
CA GLN A 931 11.81 -13.51 29.93
C GLN A 931 11.69 -12.02 30.32
N SER A 932 12.66 -11.20 29.91
CA SER A 932 12.78 -9.76 30.17
C SER A 932 12.26 -8.83 29.06
N VAL A 933 11.66 -9.31 27.97
CA VAL A 933 11.23 -8.44 26.83
C VAL A 933 10.13 -7.43 27.18
N PHE A 934 9.48 -7.58 28.33
CA PHE A 934 8.47 -6.66 28.86
C PHE A 934 8.91 -5.96 30.17
N HIS A 935 10.22 -5.87 30.41
CA HIS A 935 10.87 -5.18 31.53
C HIS A 935 11.75 -4.04 30.98
#